data_AF-A0A836KG47-F1
#
_entry.id   AF-A0A836KG47-F1
#
_cell.length_a   1.000
_cell.length_b   1.000
_cell.length_c   1.000
_cell.angle_alpha   90.00
_cell.angle_beta   90.00
_cell.angle_gamma   90.00
#
_symmetry.space_group_name_H-M   'P 1'
#
loop_
_entity.id
_entity.type
_entity.pdbx_description
1 polymer ?
#
loop_
_entity_poly.entity_id
_entity_poly.type
_entity_poly.pdbx_seq_one_letter_code
_entity_poly.pdbx_strand_id
1 'polypeptide(L)'
;MSSLQRRALERGETVGLGGLSAMDLQRINSVLQACGVADMHGSPQIYAHPESIHLIAPSDLRFLVLHADVLATHKDLLYDVRAFTGILWGMTQHAERGIEKVLRAIDRSGAGAGENVQSGGSGGAPSSSPLRASPQALMHTNAASMYSAIFPHLVQVFRVTTLLRAYESAGARAEVREARRVSQADVDVASRLADRLTQLFLCEAGESTTPTSGGTSALNLTATYTNVGHHLFRTTESALSSVMLLLSSLTGRPRSDAGPILRYFHSVSAWKASALGVLVTESYGTAIQTVLFALFHRRGEFENFEEVAAKLLLQRLALRPPYQWRTFRLLYFRVQDVGARGTYAEDQRGSSAFGQLLIFRRIQRALQSCLTTERRDSAVEVATVKALRKAVFTQVHRGCWAANSAGETESPSPKSSADAMPPLLSYYQLLVLAALQGMPEADLTGEAELLRRAVQTGLSAEPEVLTPSFLRVLLACCYTVPAPIDAASSHTCLSTPSTLALYDSLAKHVFQIPLCSSTAGSAEVNGLFATASLRIETLVNLCVWSAIHITREDEQELADGAAVKENRAAAAAHHKSASAPLHPGAEVGAPKAVGLPLPPAPPTRTAGAGDVAFMPALPLPPTPTSALFHLIRRDVSLLYGGNKDVLRQTPEAERVRAKSFPYGFRAMTLTIVHVLFGALRTEDLYRHIPPTDMLPVLAQLFALRAYYPLSLSATEAERKAARRLLTFMQHALALLPQEMNAATVNQLLCRTLVPMSASAAQVSQLELALFEGYLRSMATASAANAITDELMLQHWVDIAVPAITNRHSVTLANAGHDFLIAAFRAEKYVSPLFVPTYVALFIPTADVVDGSSVGQRSNYPPLPVSVIQHFARMVRAACHGIERCDSTALARLFEEDSDRGRDATRAGSESAAAAYMAKLSPSQREALRKLTPTNAVLLVVSSLFDCLCLLWNSTPGYVKVAQDLFVAYFSGLCNLLQCSSTPVLQRVCASIEALEVEHLCGSGSVQLQFLKYVNSVVDAVQGPSKVGIAEWFLKMNKRIQEQNYGKHSKL
;
A
#
# COMPACT_ATOMS: atom_id res chain seq x y z
N MET A 1 3.25 4.94 -23.71
CA MET A 1 2.62 5.94 -22.82
C MET A 1 3.50 6.14 -21.60
N SER A 2 3.66 7.38 -21.12
CA SER A 2 4.34 7.63 -19.83
C SER A 2 3.42 7.26 -18.66
N SER A 3 4.00 6.94 -17.49
CA SER A 3 3.28 6.58 -16.27
C SER A 3 2.36 7.70 -15.74
N LEU A 4 2.66 8.95 -16.08
CA LEU A 4 1.86 10.13 -15.75
C LEU A 4 0.56 10.22 -16.56
N GLN A 5 0.60 9.95 -17.87
CA GLN A 5 -0.61 9.90 -18.71
C GLN A 5 -1.55 8.75 -18.32
N ARG A 6 -0.98 7.61 -17.88
CA ARG A 6 -1.78 6.46 -17.40
C ARG A 6 -2.51 6.81 -16.08
N ARG A 7 -1.87 7.54 -15.16
CA ARG A 7 -2.49 7.99 -13.90
C ARG A 7 -3.55 9.08 -14.09
N ALA A 8 -3.37 9.98 -15.07
CA ALA A 8 -4.34 11.02 -15.40
C ALA A 8 -5.62 10.43 -16.02
N LEU A 9 -5.49 9.47 -16.95
CA LEU A 9 -6.64 8.73 -17.48
C LEU A 9 -7.36 7.90 -16.41
N GLU A 10 -6.64 7.38 -15.42
CA GLU A 10 -7.20 6.52 -14.38
C GLU A 10 -7.96 7.24 -13.26
N ARG A 11 -7.89 8.58 -13.15
CA ARG A 11 -8.50 9.30 -12.03
C ARG A 11 -9.71 10.15 -12.36
N GLY A 12 -9.95 10.53 -13.62
CA GLY A 12 -11.02 11.50 -13.92
C GLY A 12 -10.86 12.84 -13.20
N GLU A 13 -9.72 13.07 -12.55
CA GLU A 13 -9.33 14.34 -11.96
C GLU A 13 -8.82 15.21 -13.11
N THR A 14 -9.38 16.41 -13.24
CA THR A 14 -8.74 17.48 -14.01
C THR A 14 -7.36 17.69 -13.39
N VAL A 15 -6.32 17.19 -14.06
CA VAL A 15 -4.94 17.52 -13.72
C VAL A 15 -4.90 19.04 -13.69
N GLY A 16 -4.65 19.62 -12.51
CA GLY A 16 -4.41 21.04 -12.38
C GLY A 16 -3.39 21.43 -13.43
N LEU A 17 -3.83 22.27 -14.38
CA LEU A 17 -3.09 22.68 -15.57
C LEU A 17 -1.65 23.00 -15.18
N GLY A 18 -0.72 22.07 -15.44
CA GLY A 18 0.67 22.46 -15.59
C GLY A 18 0.67 23.47 -16.72
N GLY A 19 0.98 24.74 -16.41
CA GLY A 19 0.96 25.81 -17.41
C GLY A 19 1.77 25.37 -18.62
N LEU A 20 1.16 25.44 -19.82
CA LEU A 20 1.88 25.18 -21.05
C LEU A 20 3.07 26.13 -21.13
N SER A 21 4.22 25.62 -21.56
CA SER A 21 5.32 26.49 -21.90
C SER A 21 4.95 27.34 -23.13
N ALA A 22 5.40 28.59 -23.16
CA ALA A 22 5.22 29.45 -24.33
C ALA A 22 5.79 28.82 -25.61
N MET A 23 6.84 28.00 -25.48
CA MET A 23 7.42 27.25 -26.61
C MET A 23 6.49 26.17 -27.15
N ASP A 24 5.76 25.46 -26.28
CA ASP A 24 4.80 24.44 -26.72
C ASP A 24 3.61 25.08 -27.45
N LEU A 25 3.10 26.22 -26.96
CA LEU A 25 2.05 26.99 -27.65
C LEU A 25 2.51 27.50 -29.03
N GLN A 26 3.73 28.06 -29.11
CA GLN A 26 4.29 28.51 -30.38
C GLN A 26 4.43 27.35 -31.38
N ARG A 27 4.86 26.18 -30.91
CA ARG A 27 4.98 24.99 -31.75
C ARG A 27 3.63 24.47 -32.21
N ILE A 28 2.61 24.47 -31.34
CA ILE A 28 1.22 24.13 -31.74
C ILE A 28 0.74 25.06 -32.86
N ASN A 29 0.90 26.38 -32.69
CA ASN A 29 0.51 27.37 -33.71
C ASN A 29 1.25 27.18 -35.03
N SER A 30 2.56 26.88 -34.97
CA SER A 30 3.37 26.62 -36.16
C SER A 30 2.86 25.40 -36.94
N VAL A 31 2.47 24.33 -36.23
CA VAL A 31 1.90 23.12 -36.86
C VAL A 31 0.52 23.42 -37.47
N LEU A 32 -0.35 24.16 -36.76
CA LEU A 32 -1.67 24.55 -37.26
C LEU A 32 -1.56 25.47 -38.49
N GLN A 33 -0.57 26.35 -38.52
CA GLN A 33 -0.26 27.21 -39.67
C GLN A 33 0.24 26.38 -40.87
N ALA A 34 1.12 25.42 -40.64
CA ALA A 34 1.58 24.49 -41.69
C ALA A 34 0.44 23.63 -42.27
N CYS A 35 -0.58 23.35 -41.47
CA CYS A 35 -1.80 22.66 -41.92
C CYS A 35 -2.80 23.56 -42.65
N GLY A 36 -2.56 24.88 -42.73
CA GLY A 36 -3.47 25.84 -43.34
C GLY A 36 -4.76 26.08 -42.55
N VAL A 37 -4.73 25.87 -41.22
CA VAL A 37 -5.90 26.02 -40.33
C VAL A 37 -5.70 27.08 -39.25
N ALA A 38 -4.60 27.85 -39.28
CA ALA A 38 -4.34 28.90 -38.30
C ALA A 38 -5.31 30.10 -38.40
N ASP A 39 -5.85 30.36 -39.60
CA ASP A 39 -6.83 31.42 -39.82
C ASP A 39 -8.25 30.90 -39.67
N MET A 40 -9.18 31.74 -39.20
CA MET A 40 -10.60 31.39 -38.92
C MET A 40 -11.36 30.84 -40.14
N HIS A 41 -10.82 30.99 -41.35
CA HIS A 41 -11.36 30.46 -42.60
C HIS A 41 -10.25 29.67 -43.31
N GLY A 42 -10.19 28.36 -43.08
CA GLY A 42 -9.26 27.46 -43.75
C GLY A 42 -9.44 27.48 -45.27
N SER A 43 -8.41 27.02 -46.00
CA SER A 43 -8.44 26.99 -47.48
C SER A 43 -9.69 26.26 -48.02
N PRO A 44 -10.39 26.80 -49.04
CA PRO A 44 -11.57 26.16 -49.63
C PRO A 44 -11.30 24.75 -50.18
N GLN A 45 -10.03 24.41 -50.49
CA GLN A 45 -9.62 23.07 -50.89
C GLN A 45 -9.74 22.04 -49.77
N ILE A 46 -9.53 22.44 -48.50
CA ILE A 46 -9.69 21.59 -47.32
C ILE A 46 -11.15 21.17 -47.13
N TYR A 47 -12.07 22.05 -47.52
CA TYR A 47 -13.51 21.81 -47.46
C TYR A 47 -14.04 20.95 -48.61
N ALA A 48 -13.37 20.96 -49.77
CA ALA A 48 -13.80 20.23 -50.96
C ALA A 48 -13.37 18.76 -50.96
N HIS A 49 -12.12 18.46 -50.56
CA HIS A 49 -11.54 17.10 -50.60
C HIS A 49 -10.64 16.78 -49.39
N PRO A 50 -11.17 16.77 -48.16
CA PRO A 50 -10.38 16.54 -46.94
C PRO A 50 -9.61 15.22 -46.95
N GLU A 51 -10.10 14.18 -47.65
CA GLU A 51 -9.48 12.87 -47.81
C GLU A 51 -8.23 12.84 -48.72
N SER A 52 -8.00 13.90 -49.50
CA SER A 52 -6.87 14.01 -50.44
C SER A 52 -5.67 14.78 -49.87
N ILE A 53 -5.82 15.35 -48.67
CA ILE A 53 -4.90 16.32 -48.08
C ILE A 53 -4.19 15.70 -46.87
N HIS A 54 -3.00 15.13 -47.10
CA HIS A 54 -2.11 14.63 -46.03
C HIS A 54 -1.04 15.66 -45.68
N LEU A 55 -1.39 16.64 -44.83
CA LEU A 55 -0.50 17.77 -44.52
C LEU A 55 0.31 17.62 -43.21
N ILE A 56 -0.03 16.67 -42.33
CA ILE A 56 0.58 16.58 -41.00
C ILE A 56 1.72 15.56 -40.98
N ALA A 57 2.95 16.03 -40.77
CA ALA A 57 4.10 15.14 -40.61
C ALA A 57 3.94 14.22 -39.37
N PRO A 58 4.48 12.98 -39.39
CA PRO A 58 4.36 12.05 -38.26
C PRO A 58 4.94 12.59 -36.94
N SER A 59 5.99 13.40 -36.97
CA SER A 59 6.55 14.05 -35.78
C SER A 59 5.58 15.05 -35.16
N ASP A 60 4.90 15.83 -35.99
CA ASP A 60 3.98 16.88 -35.58
C ASP A 60 2.67 16.29 -35.08
N LEU A 61 2.15 15.26 -35.77
CA LEU A 61 1.00 14.52 -35.30
C LEU A 61 1.26 13.88 -33.92
N ARG A 62 2.47 13.35 -33.68
CA ARG A 62 2.86 12.84 -32.35
C ARG A 62 2.86 13.96 -31.30
N PHE A 63 3.39 15.13 -31.65
CA PHE A 63 3.43 16.29 -30.76
C PHE A 63 2.02 16.80 -30.41
N LEU A 64 1.13 16.88 -31.40
CA LEU A 64 -0.27 17.26 -31.18
C LEU A 64 -1.00 16.28 -30.28
N VAL A 65 -0.80 14.96 -30.44
CA VAL A 65 -1.40 13.94 -29.57
C VAL A 65 -0.96 14.10 -28.11
N LEU A 66 0.29 14.48 -27.85
CA LEU A 66 0.76 14.76 -26.49
C LEU A 66 0.06 15.98 -25.86
N HIS A 67 -0.53 16.86 -26.68
CA HIS A 67 -1.23 18.08 -26.29
C HIS A 67 -2.72 18.06 -26.72
N ALA A 68 -3.31 16.87 -26.90
CA ALA A 68 -4.67 16.72 -27.40
C ALA A 68 -5.72 17.43 -26.52
N ASP A 69 -5.60 17.29 -25.20
CA ASP A 69 -6.48 17.96 -24.23
C ASP A 69 -6.34 19.48 -24.31
N VAL A 70 -5.12 19.98 -24.56
CA VAL A 70 -4.85 21.41 -24.70
C VAL A 70 -5.53 21.97 -25.94
N LEU A 71 -5.38 21.29 -27.09
CA LEU A 71 -6.05 21.68 -28.33
C LEU A 71 -7.57 21.77 -28.14
N ALA A 72 -8.15 20.82 -27.40
CA ALA A 72 -9.58 20.78 -27.15
C ALA A 72 -10.07 21.84 -26.15
N THR A 73 -9.27 22.19 -25.12
CA THR A 73 -9.74 22.95 -23.95
C THR A 73 -9.17 24.38 -23.82
N HIS A 74 -7.99 24.65 -24.38
CA HIS A 74 -7.29 25.92 -24.16
C HIS A 74 -7.93 27.07 -24.94
N LYS A 75 -8.39 28.10 -24.23
CA LYS A 75 -9.17 29.21 -24.79
C LYS A 75 -8.38 30.09 -25.78
N ASP A 76 -7.09 30.24 -25.55
CA ASP A 76 -6.27 31.16 -26.37
C ASP A 76 -5.79 30.55 -27.70
N LEU A 77 -6.10 29.28 -27.97
CA LEU A 77 -5.78 28.63 -29.25
C LEU A 77 -6.90 28.93 -30.26
N LEU A 78 -6.62 29.84 -31.18
CA LEU A 78 -7.49 30.18 -32.30
C LEU A 78 -7.04 29.41 -33.55
N TYR A 79 -7.91 28.57 -34.09
CA TYR A 79 -7.71 27.84 -35.34
C TYR A 79 -9.06 27.39 -35.91
N ASP A 80 -9.11 27.16 -37.22
CA ASP A 80 -10.30 26.60 -37.88
C ASP A 80 -10.46 25.11 -37.50
N VAL A 81 -11.21 24.88 -36.42
CA VAL A 81 -11.48 23.55 -35.90
C VAL A 81 -12.23 22.67 -36.91
N ARG A 82 -13.06 23.28 -37.77
CA ARG A 82 -13.84 22.54 -38.77
C ARG A 82 -12.93 22.01 -39.89
N ALA A 83 -12.04 22.85 -40.40
CA ALA A 83 -11.03 22.44 -41.37
C ALA A 83 -10.08 21.39 -40.78
N PHE A 84 -9.61 21.61 -39.54
CA PHE A 84 -8.70 20.69 -38.87
C PHE A 84 -9.32 19.32 -38.60
N THR A 85 -10.56 19.26 -38.11
CA THR A 85 -11.30 17.99 -37.95
C THR A 85 -11.55 17.31 -39.29
N GLY A 86 -11.79 18.07 -40.37
CA GLY A 86 -11.86 17.55 -41.74
C GLY A 86 -10.59 16.79 -42.13
N ILE A 87 -9.41 17.39 -41.92
CA ILE A 87 -8.10 16.75 -42.16
C ILE A 87 -7.98 15.46 -41.35
N LEU A 88 -8.31 15.47 -40.05
CA LEU A 88 -8.22 14.29 -39.19
C LEU A 88 -9.13 13.14 -39.68
N TRP A 89 -10.37 13.43 -40.07
CA TRP A 89 -11.26 12.41 -40.62
C TRP A 89 -10.78 11.90 -41.99
N GLY A 90 -10.22 12.76 -42.84
CA GLY A 90 -9.56 12.37 -44.10
C GLY A 90 -8.38 11.43 -43.87
N MET A 91 -7.53 11.73 -42.89
CA MET A 91 -6.43 10.86 -42.46
C MET A 91 -6.93 9.51 -41.93
N THR A 92 -8.07 9.49 -41.24
CA THR A 92 -8.69 8.24 -40.74
C THR A 92 -9.18 7.36 -41.89
N GLN A 93 -9.88 7.95 -42.87
CA GLN A 93 -10.37 7.25 -44.06
C GLN A 93 -9.22 6.70 -44.92
N HIS A 94 -8.14 7.47 -45.08
CA HIS A 94 -6.97 7.01 -45.81
C HIS A 94 -6.33 5.79 -45.15
N ALA A 95 -6.16 5.83 -43.82
CA ALA A 95 -5.60 4.71 -43.08
C ALA A 95 -6.53 3.48 -43.12
N GLU A 96 -7.85 3.66 -43.06
CA GLU A 96 -8.84 2.58 -43.20
C GLU A 96 -8.73 1.84 -44.55
N ARG A 97 -8.59 2.59 -45.65
CA ARG A 97 -8.35 2.02 -47.00
C ARG A 97 -7.00 1.33 -47.10
N GLY A 98 -5.97 1.89 -46.45
CA GLY A 98 -4.63 1.31 -46.39
C GLY A 98 -4.64 -0.04 -45.69
N ILE A 99 -5.26 -0.12 -44.50
CA ILE A 99 -5.42 -1.36 -43.73
C ILE A 99 -6.19 -2.40 -44.54
N GLU A 100 -7.28 -2.03 -45.23
CA GLU A 100 -8.02 -2.97 -46.07
C GLU A 100 -7.24 -3.48 -47.28
N LYS A 101 -6.45 -2.63 -47.94
CA LYS A 101 -5.57 -3.09 -49.01
C LYS A 101 -4.60 -4.16 -48.52
N VAL A 102 -4.06 -3.98 -47.31
CA VAL A 102 -3.17 -4.96 -46.69
C VAL A 102 -3.93 -6.24 -46.32
N LEU A 103 -5.09 -6.14 -45.66
CA LEU A 103 -5.94 -7.30 -45.31
C LEU A 103 -6.34 -8.12 -46.54
N ARG A 104 -6.75 -7.48 -47.63
CA ARG A 104 -7.07 -8.18 -48.89
C ARG A 104 -5.85 -8.83 -49.52
N ALA A 105 -4.66 -8.25 -49.37
CA ALA A 105 -3.42 -8.86 -49.86
C ALA A 105 -3.07 -10.13 -49.05
N ILE A 106 -3.34 -10.13 -47.75
CA ILE A 106 -3.19 -11.30 -46.87
C ILE A 106 -4.11 -12.45 -47.33
N ASP A 107 -5.39 -12.15 -47.55
CA ASP A 107 -6.37 -13.16 -47.97
C ASP A 107 -5.99 -13.81 -49.31
N ARG A 108 -5.54 -13.00 -50.28
CA ARG A 108 -5.08 -13.50 -51.60
C ARG A 108 -3.81 -14.34 -51.52
N SER A 109 -2.86 -13.96 -50.65
CA SER A 109 -1.63 -14.73 -50.45
C SER A 109 -1.89 -16.07 -49.75
N GLY A 110 -2.93 -16.17 -48.92
CA GLY A 110 -3.35 -17.43 -48.28
C GLY A 110 -4.03 -18.39 -49.25
N ALA A 111 -4.87 -17.88 -50.17
CA ALA A 111 -5.57 -18.70 -51.16
C ALA A 111 -4.63 -19.33 -52.20
N GLY A 112 -3.63 -18.58 -52.70
CA GLY A 112 -2.69 -19.06 -53.73
C GLY A 112 -1.74 -20.17 -53.27
N ALA A 113 -1.55 -20.37 -51.96
CA ALA A 113 -0.75 -21.47 -51.42
C ALA A 113 -1.52 -22.81 -51.36
N GLY A 114 -2.85 -22.77 -51.34
CA GLY A 114 -3.70 -23.97 -51.29
C GLY A 114 -3.90 -24.66 -52.64
N GLU A 115 -4.00 -23.88 -53.74
CA GLU A 115 -4.26 -24.43 -55.08
C GLU A 115 -3.05 -25.20 -55.67
N ASN A 116 -1.83 -24.85 -55.27
CA ASN A 116 -0.62 -25.54 -55.75
C ASN A 116 -0.36 -26.90 -55.08
N VAL A 117 -1.11 -27.28 -54.04
CA VAL A 117 -0.97 -28.58 -53.37
C VAL A 117 -1.99 -29.61 -53.88
N GLN A 118 -3.08 -29.18 -54.52
CA GLN A 118 -4.10 -30.09 -55.08
C GLN A 118 -3.95 -30.37 -56.59
N SER A 119 -3.09 -29.64 -57.33
CA SER A 119 -2.83 -29.89 -58.76
C SER A 119 -1.51 -30.64 -59.02
N GLY A 120 -1.31 -31.76 -58.32
CA GLY A 120 -0.09 -32.57 -58.38
C GLY A 120 -0.35 -34.06 -58.57
N GLY A 121 -1.28 -34.41 -59.46
CA GLY A 121 -1.61 -35.81 -59.77
C GLY A 121 -1.53 -36.09 -61.26
N SER A 122 -0.32 -36.29 -61.80
CA SER A 122 -0.02 -37.19 -62.94
C SER A 122 1.42 -37.00 -63.44
N GLY A 123 2.29 -37.96 -63.11
CA GLY A 123 3.35 -38.47 -63.98
C GLY A 123 4.60 -37.62 -64.21
N GLY A 124 5.72 -37.95 -63.55
CA GLY A 124 7.07 -37.57 -63.98
C GLY A 124 8.12 -37.64 -62.87
N ALA A 125 9.06 -38.58 -62.99
CA ALA A 125 10.18 -38.83 -62.07
C ALA A 125 11.25 -37.69 -62.10
N PRO A 126 12.18 -37.65 -61.12
CA PRO A 126 12.73 -36.42 -60.55
C PRO A 126 14.09 -36.00 -61.13
N SER A 127 14.37 -34.69 -61.18
CA SER A 127 15.75 -34.17 -61.11
C SER A 127 15.77 -32.64 -61.02
N SER A 128 15.99 -32.12 -59.82
CA SER A 128 16.80 -30.94 -59.44
C SER A 128 16.17 -30.30 -58.21
N SER A 129 16.83 -30.44 -57.06
CA SER A 129 16.43 -29.85 -55.79
C SER A 129 16.52 -28.31 -55.83
N PRO A 130 15.43 -27.55 -55.65
CA PRO A 130 15.55 -26.29 -54.95
C PRO A 130 15.53 -26.60 -53.45
N LEU A 131 16.46 -26.00 -52.70
CA LEU A 131 16.41 -26.01 -51.24
C LEU A 131 15.00 -25.61 -50.80
N ARG A 132 14.24 -26.55 -50.19
CA ARG A 132 13.00 -26.23 -49.49
C ARG A 132 13.36 -25.27 -48.36
N ALA A 133 13.11 -23.98 -48.57
CA ALA A 133 13.09 -23.00 -47.49
C ALA A 133 12.18 -23.54 -46.39
N SER A 134 12.65 -23.54 -45.13
CA SER A 134 11.84 -24.04 -44.04
C SER A 134 10.52 -23.23 -43.97
N PRO A 135 9.39 -23.85 -43.61
CA PRO A 135 8.10 -23.15 -43.45
C PRO A 135 8.21 -21.92 -42.54
N GLN A 136 9.14 -21.94 -41.58
CA GLN A 136 9.42 -20.83 -40.67
C GLN A 136 10.11 -19.63 -41.37
N ALA A 137 11.04 -19.89 -42.30
CA ALA A 137 11.72 -18.81 -43.04
C ALA A 137 10.77 -18.04 -43.96
N LEU A 138 9.84 -18.74 -44.61
CA LEU A 138 8.85 -18.16 -45.53
C LEU A 138 7.74 -17.38 -44.78
N MET A 139 7.38 -17.81 -43.56
CA MET A 139 6.49 -17.04 -42.69
C MET A 139 7.15 -15.77 -42.13
N HIS A 140 8.44 -15.80 -41.81
CA HIS A 140 9.16 -14.61 -41.33
C HIS A 140 9.28 -13.50 -42.38
N THR A 141 9.57 -13.83 -43.64
CA THR A 141 9.65 -12.85 -44.73
C THR A 141 8.31 -12.18 -45.01
N ASN A 142 7.20 -12.93 -44.89
CA ASN A 142 5.85 -12.39 -45.09
C ASN A 142 5.39 -11.52 -43.91
N ALA A 143 5.65 -11.91 -42.66
CA ALA A 143 5.29 -11.11 -41.50
C ALA A 143 6.02 -9.75 -41.45
N ALA A 144 7.30 -9.71 -41.84
CA ALA A 144 8.08 -8.48 -41.87
C ALA A 144 7.63 -7.50 -42.98
N SER A 145 7.30 -8.01 -44.18
CA SER A 145 6.78 -7.17 -45.28
C SER A 145 5.39 -6.62 -44.96
N MET A 146 4.49 -7.45 -44.41
CA MET A 146 3.17 -7.03 -43.94
C MET A 146 3.27 -5.98 -42.82
N TYR A 147 4.18 -6.16 -41.87
CA TYR A 147 4.46 -5.19 -40.81
C TYR A 147 4.82 -3.82 -41.39
N SER A 148 5.77 -3.77 -42.33
CA SER A 148 6.21 -2.52 -42.94
C SER A 148 5.08 -1.79 -43.67
N ALA A 149 4.15 -2.53 -44.27
CA ALA A 149 3.01 -1.97 -45.00
C ALA A 149 1.89 -1.45 -44.08
N ILE A 150 1.60 -2.15 -42.96
CA ILE A 150 0.45 -1.81 -42.09
C ILE A 150 0.80 -0.86 -40.94
N PHE A 151 2.03 -0.92 -40.43
CA PHE A 151 2.45 -0.17 -39.25
C PHE A 151 2.24 1.34 -39.36
N PRO A 152 2.56 2.03 -40.48
CA PRO A 152 2.33 3.47 -40.62
C PRO A 152 0.85 3.83 -40.45
N HIS A 153 -0.05 3.01 -41.01
CA HIS A 153 -1.49 3.21 -40.91
C HIS A 153 -2.01 2.98 -39.49
N LEU A 154 -1.53 1.97 -38.77
CA LEU A 154 -1.91 1.72 -37.37
C LEU A 154 -1.49 2.89 -36.45
N VAL A 155 -0.26 3.39 -36.61
CA VAL A 155 0.24 4.53 -35.84
C VAL A 155 -0.56 5.79 -36.14
N GLN A 156 -0.91 6.02 -37.42
CA GLN A 156 -1.76 7.13 -37.83
C GLN A 156 -3.15 7.03 -37.20
N VAL A 157 -3.80 5.86 -37.28
CA VAL A 157 -5.12 5.63 -36.65
C VAL A 157 -5.07 5.90 -35.16
N PHE A 158 -4.10 5.33 -34.44
CA PHE A 158 -3.96 5.54 -33.00
C PHE A 158 -3.90 7.04 -32.65
N ARG A 159 -3.04 7.79 -33.35
CA ARG A 159 -2.82 9.21 -33.09
C ARG A 159 -4.03 10.07 -33.43
N VAL A 160 -4.59 9.89 -34.63
CA VAL A 160 -5.71 10.68 -35.12
C VAL A 160 -6.96 10.44 -34.28
N THR A 161 -7.27 9.18 -33.96
CA THR A 161 -8.45 8.87 -33.14
C THR A 161 -8.32 9.35 -31.70
N THR A 162 -7.10 9.41 -31.15
CA THR A 162 -6.84 10.03 -29.84
C THR A 162 -7.16 11.54 -29.86
N LEU A 163 -6.76 12.26 -30.92
CA LEU A 163 -7.10 13.67 -31.09
C LEU A 163 -8.59 13.90 -31.26
N LEU A 164 -9.24 13.14 -32.15
CA LEU A 164 -10.68 13.22 -32.37
C LEU A 164 -11.46 12.95 -31.09
N ARG A 165 -11.03 11.98 -30.28
CA ARG A 165 -11.66 11.70 -28.98
C ARG A 165 -11.54 12.86 -28.00
N ALA A 166 -10.41 13.56 -27.96
CA ALA A 166 -10.24 14.72 -27.09
C ALA A 166 -11.26 15.83 -27.44
N TYR A 167 -11.61 15.97 -28.73
CA TYR A 167 -12.58 16.96 -29.19
C TYR A 167 -14.03 16.58 -28.83
N GLU A 168 -14.29 15.28 -28.63
CA GLU A 168 -15.57 14.75 -28.12
C GLU A 168 -15.63 14.73 -26.58
N SER A 169 -14.59 15.15 -25.87
CA SER A 169 -14.57 15.15 -24.41
C SER A 169 -15.52 16.20 -23.82
N ALA A 170 -16.07 15.93 -22.62
CA ALA A 170 -16.98 16.86 -21.95
C ALA A 170 -16.33 18.21 -21.59
N GLY A 171 -15.00 18.26 -21.46
CA GLY A 171 -14.24 19.48 -21.17
C GLY A 171 -13.83 20.28 -22.40
N ALA A 172 -14.05 19.77 -23.62
CA ALA A 172 -13.73 20.48 -24.85
C ALA A 172 -14.55 21.77 -24.98
N ARG A 173 -13.95 22.80 -25.58
CA ARG A 173 -14.64 24.06 -25.87
C ARG A 173 -15.88 23.80 -26.73
N ALA A 174 -16.95 24.57 -26.51
CA ALA A 174 -18.19 24.41 -27.27
C ALA A 174 -17.96 24.52 -28.78
N GLU A 175 -17.14 25.49 -29.22
CA GLU A 175 -16.72 25.65 -30.61
C GLU A 175 -16.01 24.41 -31.16
N VAL A 176 -15.15 23.74 -30.37
CA VAL A 176 -14.45 22.52 -30.78
C VAL A 176 -15.42 21.36 -30.91
N ARG A 177 -16.34 21.23 -29.94
CA ARG A 177 -17.38 20.21 -29.95
C ARG A 177 -18.38 20.45 -31.08
N GLU A 178 -18.67 21.68 -31.46
CA GLU A 178 -19.75 22.03 -32.41
C GLU A 178 -19.25 22.37 -33.83
N ALA A 179 -17.94 22.55 -34.04
CA ALA A 179 -17.33 23.05 -35.28
C ALA A 179 -17.66 22.23 -36.54
N ARG A 180 -17.75 20.90 -36.44
CA ARG A 180 -18.21 20.04 -37.53
C ARG A 180 -19.33 19.15 -36.99
N ARG A 181 -20.50 19.18 -37.64
CA ARG A 181 -21.50 18.11 -37.47
C ARG A 181 -20.83 16.82 -37.93
N VAL A 182 -20.40 15.98 -36.98
CA VAL A 182 -19.97 14.62 -37.27
C VAL A 182 -21.09 13.98 -38.08
N SER A 183 -20.79 13.62 -39.33
CA SER A 183 -21.78 13.06 -40.23
C SER A 183 -21.98 11.58 -39.94
N GLN A 184 -23.10 11.01 -40.40
CA GLN A 184 -23.29 9.56 -40.31
C GLN A 184 -22.16 8.79 -41.02
N ALA A 185 -21.63 9.35 -42.12
CA ALA A 185 -20.51 8.77 -42.83
C ALA A 185 -19.23 8.68 -41.96
N ASP A 186 -18.98 9.65 -41.07
CA ASP A 186 -17.84 9.61 -40.15
C ASP A 186 -18.01 8.49 -39.09
N VAL A 187 -19.24 8.31 -38.58
CA VAL A 187 -19.60 7.19 -37.67
C VAL A 187 -19.42 5.84 -38.35
N ASP A 188 -19.88 5.71 -39.60
CA ASP A 188 -19.77 4.47 -40.37
C ASP A 188 -18.31 4.14 -40.69
N VAL A 189 -17.46 5.15 -40.97
CA VAL A 189 -16.01 4.97 -41.15
C VAL A 189 -15.37 4.47 -39.86
N ALA A 190 -15.67 5.08 -38.71
CA ALA A 190 -15.11 4.66 -37.43
C ALA A 190 -15.55 3.23 -37.07
N SER A 191 -16.81 2.88 -37.32
CA SER A 191 -17.35 1.53 -37.11
C SER A 191 -16.65 0.48 -37.98
N ARG A 192 -16.54 0.73 -39.30
CA ARG A 192 -15.82 -0.18 -40.22
C ARG A 192 -14.34 -0.32 -39.87
N LEU A 193 -13.69 0.78 -39.47
CA LEU A 193 -12.29 0.74 -39.04
C LEU A 193 -12.14 -0.10 -37.77
N ALA A 194 -13.06 0.03 -36.81
CA ALA A 194 -13.08 -0.78 -35.60
C ALA A 194 -13.23 -2.28 -35.92
N ASP A 195 -14.14 -2.63 -36.84
CA ASP A 195 -14.34 -4.01 -37.30
C ASP A 195 -13.08 -4.58 -37.96
N ARG A 196 -12.44 -3.83 -38.85
CA ARG A 196 -11.20 -4.26 -39.54
C ARG A 196 -10.05 -4.46 -38.58
N LEU A 197 -9.84 -3.54 -37.64
CA LEU A 197 -8.81 -3.67 -36.61
C LEU A 197 -9.11 -4.84 -35.66
N THR A 198 -10.37 -5.10 -35.37
CA THR A 198 -10.81 -6.27 -34.57
C THR A 198 -10.45 -7.56 -35.29
N GLN A 199 -10.74 -7.66 -36.60
CA GLN A 199 -10.38 -8.81 -37.41
C GLN A 199 -8.86 -9.00 -37.49
N LEU A 200 -8.12 -7.93 -37.73
CA LEU A 200 -6.65 -7.96 -37.74
C LEU A 200 -6.10 -8.49 -36.41
N PHE A 201 -6.58 -7.94 -35.29
CA PHE A 201 -6.14 -8.34 -33.96
C PHE A 201 -6.46 -9.81 -33.64
N LEU A 202 -7.63 -10.31 -34.06
CA LEU A 202 -7.98 -11.73 -33.94
C LEU A 202 -7.11 -12.63 -34.84
N CYS A 203 -6.78 -12.18 -36.05
CA CYS A 203 -5.89 -12.91 -36.95
C CYS A 203 -4.46 -13.01 -36.40
N GLU A 204 -3.95 -11.90 -35.85
CA GLU A 204 -2.64 -11.82 -35.21
C GLU A 204 -2.54 -12.76 -33.98
N ALA A 205 -3.64 -12.90 -33.24
CA ALA A 205 -3.73 -13.82 -32.09
C ALA A 205 -3.90 -15.31 -32.50
N GLY A 206 -4.30 -15.59 -33.74
CA GLY A 206 -4.60 -16.95 -34.22
C GLY A 206 -6.04 -17.42 -33.95
N GLU A 207 -6.94 -16.51 -33.58
CA GLU A 207 -8.35 -16.79 -33.21
C GLU A 207 -9.34 -16.72 -34.39
N SER A 208 -8.87 -16.31 -35.56
CA SER A 208 -9.73 -16.19 -36.74
C SER A 208 -10.04 -17.56 -37.33
N THR A 209 -11.30 -17.98 -37.17
CA THR A 209 -11.88 -19.13 -37.89
C THR A 209 -12.47 -18.63 -39.22
N THR A 210 -11.64 -18.22 -40.17
CA THR A 210 -12.13 -18.09 -41.55
C THR A 210 -12.40 -19.49 -42.09
N PRO A 211 -13.63 -19.80 -42.55
CA PRO A 211 -14.06 -21.16 -42.90
C PRO A 211 -13.45 -21.72 -44.21
N THR A 212 -12.37 -21.16 -44.72
CA THR A 212 -11.76 -21.57 -45.98
C THR A 212 -10.42 -22.25 -45.74
N SER A 213 -10.44 -23.59 -45.79
CA SER A 213 -9.31 -24.50 -46.01
C SER A 213 -8.15 -24.45 -45.01
N GLY A 214 -8.14 -25.39 -44.05
CA GLY A 214 -7.01 -26.20 -43.55
C GLY A 214 -5.61 -25.63 -43.23
N GLY A 215 -5.33 -24.34 -43.45
CA GLY A 215 -4.00 -23.73 -43.28
C GLY A 215 -3.91 -22.91 -42.00
N THR A 216 -2.79 -23.02 -41.29
CA THR A 216 -2.39 -22.07 -40.24
C THR A 216 -2.44 -20.65 -40.81
N SER A 217 -3.26 -19.77 -40.21
CA SER A 217 -3.36 -18.35 -40.58
C SER A 217 -1.97 -17.74 -40.73
N ALA A 218 -1.69 -17.16 -41.91
CA ALA A 218 -0.37 -16.62 -42.26
C ALA A 218 0.13 -15.50 -41.32
N LEU A 219 -0.77 -14.97 -40.48
CA LEU A 219 -0.51 -13.90 -39.52
C LEU A 219 -0.48 -14.36 -38.05
N ASN A 220 -0.50 -15.65 -37.75
CA ASN A 220 -0.49 -16.12 -36.36
C ASN A 220 0.85 -15.78 -35.66
N LEU A 221 0.89 -14.63 -34.98
CA LEU A 221 2.07 -14.10 -34.29
C LEU A 221 2.35 -14.88 -33.00
N THR A 222 1.32 -15.49 -32.40
CA THR A 222 1.47 -16.33 -31.20
C THR A 222 2.12 -17.68 -31.52
N ALA A 223 2.15 -18.12 -32.79
CA ALA A 223 2.87 -19.32 -33.19
C ALA A 223 4.38 -19.09 -33.46
N THR A 224 4.77 -17.88 -33.85
CA THR A 224 6.14 -17.57 -34.33
C THR A 224 6.98 -16.76 -33.34
N TYR A 225 6.37 -16.11 -32.34
CA TYR A 225 7.03 -15.34 -31.26
C TYR A 225 8.24 -14.50 -31.72
N THR A 226 8.00 -13.53 -32.61
CA THR A 226 9.07 -12.61 -33.11
C THR A 226 8.99 -11.23 -32.47
N ASN A 227 10.11 -10.51 -32.40
CA ASN A 227 10.14 -9.10 -31.97
C ASN A 227 9.25 -8.21 -32.85
N VAL A 228 9.27 -8.45 -34.17
CA VAL A 228 8.42 -7.73 -35.13
C VAL A 228 6.94 -8.00 -34.85
N GLY A 229 6.57 -9.26 -34.59
CA GLY A 229 5.23 -9.65 -34.20
C GLY A 229 4.79 -9.00 -32.88
N HIS A 230 5.65 -8.96 -31.86
CA HIS A 230 5.38 -8.26 -30.60
C HIS A 230 5.02 -6.78 -30.81
N HIS A 231 5.82 -6.06 -31.62
CA HIS A 231 5.57 -4.64 -31.89
C HIS A 231 4.31 -4.41 -32.72
N LEU A 232 4.07 -5.26 -33.73
CA LEU A 232 2.85 -5.21 -34.53
C LEU A 232 1.62 -5.35 -33.64
N PHE A 233 1.58 -6.43 -32.85
CA PHE A 233 0.43 -6.79 -32.03
C PHE A 233 0.08 -5.70 -30.99
N ARG A 234 1.08 -5.09 -30.36
CA ARG A 234 0.87 -3.95 -29.44
C ARG A 234 0.39 -2.68 -30.13
N THR A 235 0.83 -2.46 -31.37
CA THR A 235 0.41 -1.28 -32.15
C THR A 235 -1.04 -1.45 -32.60
N THR A 236 -1.42 -2.66 -33.04
CA THR A 236 -2.81 -3.03 -33.34
C THR A 236 -3.70 -2.88 -32.09
N GLU A 237 -3.26 -3.39 -30.93
CA GLU A 237 -3.97 -3.24 -29.65
C GLU A 237 -4.23 -1.75 -29.32
N SER A 238 -3.21 -0.90 -29.49
CA SER A 238 -3.30 0.53 -29.21
C SER A 238 -4.25 1.26 -30.16
N ALA A 239 -4.17 0.96 -31.47
CA ALA A 239 -5.04 1.56 -32.48
C ALA A 239 -6.50 1.11 -32.32
N LEU A 240 -6.74 -0.18 -32.03
CA LEU A 240 -8.08 -0.70 -31.77
C LEU A 240 -8.68 -0.05 -30.52
N SER A 241 -7.90 0.02 -29.44
CA SER A 241 -8.28 0.68 -28.18
C SER A 241 -8.72 2.13 -28.40
N SER A 242 -7.96 2.93 -29.16
CA SER A 242 -8.29 4.34 -29.39
C SER A 242 -9.53 4.50 -30.28
N VAL A 243 -9.72 3.64 -31.29
CA VAL A 243 -10.91 3.63 -32.16
C VAL A 243 -12.17 3.26 -31.37
N MET A 244 -12.12 2.23 -30.50
CA MET A 244 -13.25 1.86 -29.64
C MET A 244 -13.71 3.04 -28.76
N LEU A 245 -12.76 3.75 -28.18
CA LEU A 245 -13.05 4.88 -27.30
C LEU A 245 -13.62 6.07 -28.09
N LEU A 246 -13.07 6.36 -29.28
CA LEU A 246 -13.66 7.35 -30.19
C LEU A 246 -15.10 6.95 -30.57
N LEU A 247 -15.31 5.73 -31.05
CA LEU A 247 -16.63 5.23 -31.46
C LEU A 247 -17.67 5.36 -30.34
N SER A 248 -17.28 5.04 -29.10
CA SER A 248 -18.17 5.22 -27.95
C SER A 248 -18.53 6.67 -27.68
N SER A 249 -17.58 7.61 -27.80
CA SER A 249 -17.82 9.04 -27.57
C SER A 249 -18.80 9.64 -28.58
N LEU A 250 -18.79 9.14 -29.82
CA LEU A 250 -19.72 9.57 -30.88
C LEU A 250 -21.18 9.22 -30.57
N THR A 251 -21.44 8.26 -29.68
CA THR A 251 -22.80 7.85 -29.29
C THR A 251 -23.60 8.99 -28.65
N GLY A 252 -22.90 9.94 -27.99
CA GLY A 252 -23.51 11.09 -27.33
C GLY A 252 -24.01 12.18 -28.30
N ARG A 253 -23.72 12.09 -29.60
CA ARG A 253 -24.10 13.11 -30.58
C ARG A 253 -25.59 13.04 -30.91
N PRO A 254 -26.36 14.12 -30.71
CA PRO A 254 -27.77 14.15 -31.11
C PRO A 254 -27.88 14.04 -32.64
N ARG A 255 -28.88 13.31 -33.14
CA ARG A 255 -29.16 13.05 -34.58
C ARG A 255 -28.19 12.12 -35.32
N SER A 256 -27.22 11.51 -34.64
CA SER A 256 -26.44 10.39 -35.20
C SER A 256 -27.17 9.06 -34.97
N ASP A 257 -27.17 8.17 -35.96
CA ASP A 257 -27.67 6.81 -35.77
C ASP A 257 -26.67 6.02 -34.91
N ALA A 258 -27.12 5.59 -33.73
CA ALA A 258 -26.31 4.76 -32.84
C ALA A 258 -26.24 3.30 -33.31
N GLY A 259 -27.05 2.89 -34.29
CA GLY A 259 -27.13 1.54 -34.83
C GLY A 259 -25.77 0.91 -35.15
N PRO A 260 -24.89 1.54 -35.96
CA PRO A 260 -23.55 1.02 -36.28
C PRO A 260 -22.67 0.85 -35.03
N ILE A 261 -22.78 1.76 -34.07
CA ILE A 261 -22.02 1.72 -32.81
C ILE A 261 -22.48 0.53 -31.95
N LEU A 262 -23.80 0.36 -31.81
CA LEU A 262 -24.39 -0.75 -31.07
C LEU A 262 -24.11 -2.10 -31.73
N ARG A 263 -24.19 -2.18 -33.06
CA ARG A 263 -23.82 -3.40 -33.83
C ARG A 263 -22.38 -3.79 -33.58
N TYR A 264 -21.45 -2.84 -33.58
CA TYR A 264 -20.04 -3.10 -33.28
C TYR A 264 -19.84 -3.65 -31.87
N PHE A 265 -20.34 -2.96 -30.83
CA PHE A 265 -20.16 -3.41 -29.44
C PHE A 265 -20.94 -4.68 -29.11
N HIS A 266 -22.01 -4.98 -29.86
CA HIS A 266 -22.73 -6.25 -29.79
C HIS A 266 -22.12 -7.35 -30.68
N SER A 267 -21.08 -7.08 -31.47
CA SER A 267 -20.47 -8.09 -32.32
C SER A 267 -19.71 -9.13 -31.50
N VAL A 268 -19.76 -10.40 -31.95
CA VAL A 268 -19.01 -11.49 -31.31
C VAL A 268 -17.50 -11.28 -31.48
N SER A 269 -17.08 -10.69 -32.60
CA SER A 269 -15.66 -10.42 -32.87
C SER A 269 -15.08 -9.38 -31.91
N ALA A 270 -15.75 -8.24 -31.71
CA ALA A 270 -15.29 -7.23 -30.76
C ALA A 270 -15.28 -7.78 -29.33
N TRP A 271 -16.31 -8.58 -29.00
CA TRP A 271 -16.36 -9.30 -27.74
C TRP A 271 -15.16 -10.23 -27.55
N LYS A 272 -14.84 -11.12 -28.51
CA LYS A 272 -13.66 -12.01 -28.46
C LYS A 272 -12.34 -11.23 -28.34
N ALA A 273 -12.16 -10.21 -29.17
CA ALA A 273 -10.95 -9.37 -29.18
C ALA A 273 -10.69 -8.72 -27.81
N SER A 274 -11.76 -8.41 -27.06
CA SER A 274 -11.64 -7.81 -25.75
C SER A 274 -10.99 -8.69 -24.67
N ALA A 275 -10.79 -10.00 -24.89
CA ALA A 275 -10.10 -10.90 -23.95
C ALA A 275 -8.59 -11.07 -24.23
N LEU A 276 -8.08 -10.52 -25.34
CA LEU A 276 -6.71 -10.77 -25.79
C LEU A 276 -5.65 -9.89 -25.08
N GLY A 277 -6.01 -8.66 -24.70
CA GLY A 277 -5.06 -7.67 -24.18
C GLY A 277 -5.69 -6.66 -23.23
N VAL A 278 -4.89 -6.11 -22.31
CA VAL A 278 -5.34 -5.21 -21.23
C VAL A 278 -5.92 -3.91 -21.78
N LEU A 279 -5.28 -3.30 -22.78
CA LEU A 279 -5.72 -2.01 -23.31
C LEU A 279 -7.08 -2.16 -23.99
N VAL A 280 -7.29 -3.24 -24.76
CA VAL A 280 -8.57 -3.51 -25.43
C VAL A 280 -9.63 -3.91 -24.41
N THR A 281 -9.32 -4.72 -23.40
CA THR A 281 -10.25 -5.02 -22.28
C THR A 281 -10.74 -3.73 -21.62
N GLU A 282 -9.81 -2.86 -21.22
CA GLU A 282 -10.14 -1.60 -20.54
C GLU A 282 -10.95 -0.68 -21.45
N SER A 283 -10.51 -0.52 -22.70
CA SER A 283 -11.16 0.35 -23.68
C SER A 283 -12.56 -0.12 -24.01
N TYR A 284 -12.77 -1.43 -24.18
CA TYR A 284 -14.08 -2.01 -24.42
C TYR A 284 -15.01 -1.81 -23.22
N GLY A 285 -14.51 -2.01 -22.00
CA GLY A 285 -15.25 -1.73 -20.76
C GLY A 285 -15.69 -0.27 -20.64
N THR A 286 -14.75 0.66 -20.80
CA THR A 286 -15.03 2.11 -20.78
C THR A 286 -15.94 2.54 -21.93
N ALA A 287 -15.78 1.95 -23.11
CA ALA A 287 -16.60 2.23 -24.27
C ALA A 287 -18.06 1.81 -24.03
N ILE A 288 -18.31 0.60 -23.52
CA ILE A 288 -19.67 0.16 -23.15
C ILE A 288 -20.27 1.08 -22.10
N GLN A 289 -19.51 1.45 -21.06
CA GLN A 289 -19.98 2.41 -20.06
C GLN A 289 -20.41 3.74 -20.72
N THR A 290 -19.58 4.29 -21.61
CA THR A 290 -19.86 5.55 -22.31
C THR A 290 -21.10 5.44 -23.19
N VAL A 291 -21.25 4.33 -23.92
CA VAL A 291 -22.43 4.03 -24.74
C VAL A 291 -23.69 3.97 -23.86
N LEU A 292 -23.67 3.25 -22.73
CA LEU A 292 -24.82 3.12 -21.84
C LEU A 292 -25.29 4.48 -21.28
N PHE A 293 -24.35 5.33 -20.85
CA PHE A 293 -24.67 6.66 -20.34
C PHE A 293 -25.20 7.58 -21.45
N ALA A 294 -24.59 7.53 -22.65
CA ALA A 294 -25.06 8.28 -23.81
C ALA A 294 -26.49 7.85 -24.24
N LEU A 295 -26.77 6.54 -24.27
CA LEU A 295 -28.09 6.01 -24.57
C LEU A 295 -29.12 6.43 -23.52
N PHE A 296 -28.75 6.46 -22.22
CA PHE A 296 -29.66 6.93 -21.17
C PHE A 296 -30.03 8.40 -21.34
N HIS A 297 -29.06 9.26 -21.68
CA HIS A 297 -29.33 10.66 -22.00
C HIS A 297 -30.25 10.81 -23.21
N ARG A 298 -30.16 9.86 -24.16
CA ARG A 298 -30.99 9.79 -25.37
C ARG A 298 -32.21 8.87 -25.22
N ARG A 299 -32.65 8.53 -24.00
CA ARG A 299 -33.73 7.54 -23.76
C ARG A 299 -35.05 7.81 -24.49
N GLY A 300 -35.32 9.07 -24.85
CA GLY A 300 -36.51 9.45 -25.63
C GLY A 300 -36.43 9.09 -27.11
N GLU A 301 -35.24 8.73 -27.62
CA GLU A 301 -34.98 8.38 -29.02
C GLU A 301 -34.97 6.86 -29.27
N PHE A 302 -35.00 6.03 -28.20
CA PHE A 302 -34.86 4.58 -28.29
C PHE A 302 -35.98 3.85 -27.56
N GLU A 303 -36.73 2.99 -28.28
CA GLU A 303 -37.62 2.02 -27.66
C GLU A 303 -36.81 0.85 -27.05
N ASN A 304 -37.30 0.25 -25.96
CA ASN A 304 -36.67 -0.88 -25.26
C ASN A 304 -35.22 -0.63 -24.77
N PHE A 305 -34.87 0.63 -24.46
CA PHE A 305 -33.55 1.00 -23.94
C PHE A 305 -33.11 0.12 -22.75
N GLU A 306 -34.01 -0.16 -21.79
CA GLU A 306 -33.70 -0.96 -20.60
C GLU A 306 -33.23 -2.38 -20.98
N GLU A 307 -33.86 -2.99 -21.98
CA GLU A 307 -33.50 -4.33 -22.45
C GLU A 307 -32.15 -4.32 -23.19
N VAL A 308 -31.92 -3.33 -24.06
CA VAL A 308 -30.64 -3.18 -24.79
C VAL A 308 -29.49 -2.93 -23.80
N ALA A 309 -29.70 -2.06 -22.81
CA ALA A 309 -28.72 -1.75 -21.79
C ALA A 309 -28.39 -2.98 -20.93
N ALA A 310 -29.43 -3.72 -20.51
CA ALA A 310 -29.24 -4.96 -19.75
C ALA A 310 -28.52 -6.03 -20.57
N LYS A 311 -28.83 -6.19 -21.86
CA LYS A 311 -28.14 -7.13 -22.76
C LYS A 311 -26.68 -6.76 -22.94
N LEU A 312 -26.34 -5.48 -23.16
CA LEU A 312 -24.95 -5.05 -23.27
C LEU A 312 -24.16 -5.34 -21.98
N LEU A 313 -24.73 -5.07 -20.80
CA LEU A 313 -24.08 -5.37 -19.53
C LEU A 313 -23.91 -6.88 -19.31
N LEU A 314 -25.00 -7.65 -19.42
CA LEU A 314 -24.98 -9.08 -19.09
C LEU A 314 -24.25 -9.92 -20.14
N GLN A 315 -24.46 -9.66 -21.43
CA GLN A 315 -23.91 -10.50 -22.51
C GLN A 315 -22.51 -10.06 -22.97
N ARG A 316 -22.09 -8.82 -22.71
CA ARG A 316 -20.79 -8.31 -23.18
C ARG A 316 -19.79 -8.00 -22.08
N LEU A 317 -20.25 -7.56 -20.90
CA LEU A 317 -19.37 -7.31 -19.76
C LEU A 317 -19.38 -8.44 -18.73
N ALA A 318 -20.54 -9.03 -18.43
CA ALA A 318 -20.63 -10.11 -17.44
C ALA A 318 -20.32 -11.50 -18.03
N LEU A 319 -20.73 -11.78 -19.27
CA LEU A 319 -20.27 -12.94 -20.03
C LEU A 319 -19.03 -12.53 -20.82
N ARG A 320 -17.85 -12.98 -20.38
CA ARG A 320 -16.56 -12.62 -21.01
C ARG A 320 -16.01 -13.78 -21.83
N PRO A 321 -15.22 -13.52 -22.89
CA PRO A 321 -14.50 -14.59 -23.56
C PRO A 321 -13.42 -15.17 -22.64
N PRO A 322 -12.99 -16.42 -22.86
CA PRO A 322 -11.91 -17.03 -22.09
C PRO A 322 -10.64 -16.21 -22.14
N TYR A 323 -9.96 -16.08 -20.99
CA TYR A 323 -8.65 -15.43 -20.91
C TYR A 323 -7.60 -16.24 -21.67
N GLN A 324 -6.82 -15.56 -22.50
CA GLN A 324 -5.76 -16.15 -23.32
C GLN A 324 -4.39 -15.72 -22.81
N TRP A 325 -3.76 -16.61 -22.05
CA TRP A 325 -2.46 -16.33 -21.43
C TRP A 325 -1.35 -16.18 -22.48
N ARG A 326 -1.31 -17.04 -23.51
CA ARG A 326 -0.30 -16.93 -24.57
C ARG A 326 -0.31 -15.57 -25.28
N THR A 327 -1.51 -15.10 -25.59
CA THR A 327 -1.74 -13.80 -26.25
C THR A 327 -1.33 -12.64 -25.34
N PHE A 328 -1.72 -12.71 -24.06
CA PHE A 328 -1.30 -11.74 -23.05
C PHE A 328 0.23 -11.73 -22.88
N ARG A 329 0.84 -12.92 -22.82
CA ARG A 329 2.28 -13.08 -22.67
C ARG A 329 3.03 -12.39 -23.80
N LEU A 330 2.57 -12.57 -25.04
CA LEU A 330 3.14 -11.90 -26.21
C LEU A 330 3.02 -10.37 -26.13
N LEU A 331 1.95 -9.80 -25.59
CA LEU A 331 1.78 -8.34 -25.53
C LEU A 331 2.64 -7.66 -24.45
N TYR A 332 2.91 -8.34 -23.33
CA TYR A 332 3.39 -7.69 -22.12
C TYR A 332 4.76 -8.17 -21.61
N PHE A 333 5.32 -9.24 -22.16
CA PHE A 333 6.65 -9.76 -21.80
C PHE A 333 7.62 -9.74 -22.99
N ARG A 334 8.93 -9.66 -22.75
CA ARG A 334 9.93 -9.64 -23.84
C ARG A 334 10.13 -11.02 -24.47
N VAL A 335 10.49 -11.03 -25.75
CA VAL A 335 10.74 -12.25 -26.54
C VAL A 335 11.96 -13.03 -26.04
N GLN A 336 12.97 -12.36 -25.47
CA GLN A 336 14.18 -13.01 -24.91
C GLN A 336 13.89 -13.89 -23.69
N ASP A 337 12.84 -13.59 -22.92
CA ASP A 337 12.42 -14.35 -21.73
C ASP A 337 11.62 -15.62 -22.08
N VAL A 338 11.28 -15.82 -23.36
CA VAL A 338 10.45 -16.94 -23.84
C VAL A 338 11.31 -18.14 -24.28
N GLY A 339 12.57 -17.90 -24.68
CA GLY A 339 13.47 -18.93 -25.24
C GLY A 339 14.24 -19.77 -24.21
N ALA A 340 14.33 -19.35 -22.95
CA ALA A 340 15.09 -20.05 -21.91
C ALA A 340 14.32 -21.28 -21.37
N ARG A 341 14.39 -22.40 -22.10
CA ARG A 341 13.73 -23.69 -21.81
C ARG A 341 14.20 -24.42 -20.54
N GLY A 342 15.03 -23.81 -19.68
CA GLY A 342 15.80 -24.54 -18.66
C GLY A 342 15.20 -24.67 -17.26
N THR A 343 14.65 -23.61 -16.67
CA THR A 343 14.57 -23.56 -15.18
C THR A 343 13.41 -22.74 -14.57
N TYR A 344 12.48 -22.19 -15.36
CA TYR A 344 11.52 -21.16 -14.91
C TYR A 344 10.05 -21.61 -14.78
N ALA A 345 9.77 -22.82 -14.27
CA ALA A 345 8.40 -23.31 -14.16
C ALA A 345 7.55 -22.55 -13.12
N GLU A 346 8.15 -22.03 -12.04
CA GLU A 346 7.43 -21.29 -10.99
C GLU A 346 7.19 -19.82 -11.36
N ASP A 347 8.16 -19.14 -12.00
CA ASP A 347 8.02 -17.76 -12.49
C ASP A 347 6.93 -17.61 -13.56
N GLN A 348 6.65 -18.68 -14.32
CA GLN A 348 5.58 -18.72 -15.31
C GLN A 348 4.18 -18.71 -14.66
N ARG A 349 4.01 -19.35 -13.50
CA ARG A 349 2.71 -19.42 -12.79
C ARG A 349 2.33 -18.09 -12.12
N GLY A 350 3.30 -17.36 -11.57
CA GLY A 350 3.04 -16.03 -11.00
C GLY A 350 2.66 -14.98 -12.05
N SER A 351 3.25 -15.10 -13.24
CA SER A 351 3.05 -14.17 -14.35
C SER A 351 1.66 -14.33 -15.01
N SER A 352 1.16 -15.56 -15.16
CA SER A 352 -0.16 -15.86 -15.75
C SER A 352 -1.31 -15.42 -14.83
N ALA A 353 -1.17 -15.71 -13.54
CA ALA A 353 -2.04 -15.23 -12.48
C ALA A 353 -2.19 -13.70 -12.52
N PHE A 354 -1.09 -12.96 -12.50
CA PHE A 354 -1.15 -11.49 -12.51
C PHE A 354 -1.95 -10.92 -13.70
N GLY A 355 -1.72 -11.45 -14.90
CA GLY A 355 -2.42 -10.99 -16.10
C GLY A 355 -3.94 -11.20 -16.04
N GLN A 356 -4.37 -12.36 -15.54
CA GLN A 356 -5.79 -12.66 -15.34
C GLN A 356 -6.42 -11.73 -14.29
N LEU A 357 -5.71 -11.42 -13.20
CA LEU A 357 -6.23 -10.59 -12.10
C LEU A 357 -6.36 -9.14 -12.58
N LEU A 358 -5.37 -8.67 -13.35
CA LEU A 358 -5.38 -7.34 -13.94
C LEU A 358 -6.59 -7.16 -14.87
N ILE A 359 -6.85 -8.11 -15.77
CA ILE A 359 -8.02 -8.10 -16.66
C ILE A 359 -9.30 -8.13 -15.84
N PHE A 360 -9.39 -9.04 -14.86
CA PHE A 360 -10.55 -9.15 -13.99
C PHE A 360 -10.86 -7.82 -13.28
N ARG A 361 -9.85 -7.15 -12.73
CA ARG A 361 -10.00 -5.85 -12.06
C ARG A 361 -10.44 -4.74 -13.01
N ARG A 362 -9.96 -4.70 -14.26
CA ARG A 362 -10.42 -3.72 -15.26
C ARG A 362 -11.91 -3.90 -15.56
N ILE A 363 -12.35 -5.15 -15.67
CA ILE A 363 -13.77 -5.49 -15.89
C ILE A 363 -14.61 -5.17 -14.65
N GLN A 364 -14.13 -5.51 -13.45
CA GLN A 364 -14.77 -5.11 -12.20
C GLN A 364 -14.97 -3.60 -12.12
N ARG A 365 -13.96 -2.80 -12.48
CA ARG A 365 -14.06 -1.34 -12.48
C ARG A 365 -15.11 -0.83 -13.46
N ALA A 366 -15.19 -1.40 -14.67
CA ALA A 366 -16.20 -1.03 -15.65
C ALA A 366 -17.61 -1.36 -15.13
N LEU A 367 -17.81 -2.57 -14.58
CA LEU A 367 -19.09 -3.00 -14.00
C LEU A 367 -19.49 -2.12 -12.81
N GLN A 368 -18.57 -1.84 -11.89
CA GLN A 368 -18.79 -0.92 -10.77
C GLN A 368 -19.21 0.46 -11.25
N SER A 369 -18.55 1.00 -12.27
CA SER A 369 -18.86 2.34 -12.81
C SER A 369 -20.25 2.41 -13.44
N CYS A 370 -20.80 1.28 -13.91
CA CYS A 370 -22.16 1.16 -14.45
C CYS A 370 -23.23 0.87 -13.40
N LEU A 371 -22.89 0.13 -12.34
CA LEU A 371 -23.88 -0.45 -11.41
C LEU A 371 -23.81 0.12 -9.99
N THR A 372 -22.79 0.90 -9.64
CA THR A 372 -22.60 1.48 -8.29
C THR A 372 -22.57 3.01 -8.33
N THR A 373 -23.04 3.63 -7.26
CA THR A 373 -23.11 5.10 -7.13
C THR A 373 -21.89 5.69 -6.42
N GLU A 374 -20.91 4.87 -6.04
CA GLU A 374 -19.72 5.31 -5.31
C GLU A 374 -18.88 6.25 -6.21
N ARG A 375 -18.49 7.42 -5.68
CA ARG A 375 -17.71 8.48 -6.38
C ARG A 375 -18.45 9.26 -7.48
N ARG A 376 -19.78 9.36 -7.42
CA ARG A 376 -20.60 10.12 -8.38
C ARG A 376 -21.09 11.43 -7.76
N ASP A 377 -20.69 12.55 -8.33
CA ASP A 377 -21.03 13.89 -7.82
C ASP A 377 -22.28 14.49 -8.50
N SER A 378 -22.70 13.95 -9.65
CA SER A 378 -23.84 14.45 -10.42
C SER A 378 -25.12 13.65 -10.16
N ALA A 379 -26.21 14.34 -9.83
CA ALA A 379 -27.53 13.75 -9.65
C ALA A 379 -28.01 12.96 -10.89
N VAL A 380 -27.60 13.39 -12.08
CA VAL A 380 -27.97 12.73 -13.35
C VAL A 380 -27.28 11.38 -13.51
N GLU A 381 -26.01 11.28 -13.10
CA GLU A 381 -25.28 10.02 -13.15
C GLU A 381 -25.83 9.02 -12.14
N VAL A 382 -26.19 9.48 -10.94
CA VAL A 382 -26.84 8.64 -9.92
C VAL A 382 -28.18 8.09 -10.43
N ALA A 383 -29.00 8.94 -11.08
CA ALA A 383 -30.26 8.51 -11.68
C ALA A 383 -30.06 7.47 -12.81
N THR A 384 -29.03 7.66 -13.63
CA THR A 384 -28.64 6.73 -14.70
C THR A 384 -28.28 5.36 -14.13
N VAL A 385 -27.41 5.32 -13.12
CA VAL A 385 -27.00 4.07 -12.46
C VAL A 385 -28.19 3.36 -11.82
N LYS A 386 -29.09 4.08 -11.16
CA LYS A 386 -30.31 3.48 -10.58
C LYS A 386 -31.21 2.84 -11.65
N ALA A 387 -31.37 3.49 -12.79
CA ALA A 387 -32.16 2.95 -13.91
C ALA A 387 -31.49 1.71 -14.52
N LEU A 388 -30.17 1.76 -14.77
CA LEU A 388 -29.41 0.61 -15.25
C LEU A 388 -29.49 -0.56 -14.28
N ARG A 389 -29.35 -0.31 -12.97
CA ARG A 389 -29.47 -1.32 -11.91
C ARG A 389 -30.84 -1.99 -11.96
N LYS A 390 -31.92 -1.21 -12.05
CA LYS A 390 -33.29 -1.72 -12.16
C LYS A 390 -33.48 -2.58 -13.42
N ALA A 391 -33.03 -2.10 -14.57
CA ALA A 391 -33.12 -2.82 -15.84
C ALA A 391 -32.38 -4.17 -15.79
N VAL A 392 -31.15 -4.18 -15.29
CA VAL A 392 -30.36 -5.42 -15.13
C VAL A 392 -31.02 -6.34 -14.10
N PHE A 393 -31.48 -5.82 -12.96
CA PHE A 393 -32.17 -6.61 -11.95
C PHE A 393 -33.42 -7.29 -12.53
N THR A 394 -34.27 -6.55 -13.25
CA THR A 394 -35.43 -7.12 -13.93
C THR A 394 -35.03 -8.19 -14.96
N GLN A 395 -33.95 -7.98 -15.72
CA GLN A 395 -33.51 -8.96 -16.71
C GLN A 395 -32.89 -10.21 -16.07
N VAL A 396 -32.16 -10.09 -14.96
CA VAL A 396 -31.61 -11.23 -14.21
C VAL A 396 -32.75 -12.08 -13.63
N HIS A 397 -33.80 -11.45 -13.12
CA HIS A 397 -34.99 -12.13 -12.59
C HIS A 397 -35.92 -12.68 -13.67
N ARG A 398 -36.06 -12.03 -14.84
CA ARG A 398 -36.89 -12.51 -15.96
C ARG A 398 -36.21 -13.58 -16.81
N GLY A 399 -34.95 -13.35 -17.18
CA GLY A 399 -34.14 -14.24 -18.00
C GLY A 399 -33.60 -15.44 -17.22
N CYS A 400 -33.67 -15.35 -15.91
CA CYS A 400 -33.49 -16.44 -14.99
C CYS A 400 -32.15 -17.19 -15.23
N TRP A 401 -31.11 -16.68 -14.57
CA TRP A 401 -30.20 -17.58 -13.85
C TRP A 401 -30.96 -18.60 -12.95
N ALA A 402 -32.28 -18.45 -12.78
CA ALA A 402 -33.25 -19.39 -12.24
C ALA A 402 -34.24 -19.99 -13.30
N ALA A 403 -33.81 -20.25 -14.55
CA ALA A 403 -34.64 -20.96 -15.53
C ALA A 403 -34.49 -22.46 -15.29
N ASN A 404 -35.05 -22.94 -14.18
CA ASN A 404 -35.19 -24.37 -13.86
C ASN A 404 -36.41 -24.64 -12.96
N SER A 405 -37.47 -23.84 -13.07
CA SER A 405 -38.77 -24.21 -12.51
C SER A 405 -39.87 -23.44 -13.23
N ALA A 406 -40.84 -24.16 -13.79
CA ALA A 406 -42.03 -23.67 -14.52
C ALA A 406 -41.83 -23.34 -16.00
N GLY A 407 -41.97 -24.40 -16.80
CA GLY A 407 -42.09 -24.38 -18.25
C GLY A 407 -42.48 -25.76 -18.78
N GLU A 408 -43.43 -26.43 -18.10
CA GLU A 408 -44.20 -27.52 -18.70
C GLU A 408 -45.02 -26.93 -19.84
N THR A 409 -44.66 -27.26 -21.08
CA THR A 409 -45.59 -27.63 -22.15
C THR A 409 -44.77 -28.03 -23.37
N GLU A 410 -44.39 -29.32 -23.40
CA GLU A 410 -44.61 -30.25 -24.53
C GLU A 410 -43.61 -31.42 -24.50
N SER A 411 -44.16 -32.62 -24.31
CA SER A 411 -43.62 -33.96 -24.59
C SER A 411 -42.50 -34.52 -23.70
N PRO A 412 -42.80 -35.55 -22.85
CA PRO A 412 -41.80 -36.27 -22.09
C PRO A 412 -41.21 -37.44 -22.90
N SER A 413 -39.91 -37.42 -23.16
CA SER A 413 -39.14 -38.66 -23.34
C SER A 413 -38.29 -38.89 -22.08
N PRO A 414 -38.68 -39.82 -21.19
CA PRO A 414 -37.94 -40.06 -19.96
C PRO A 414 -36.85 -41.10 -20.23
N LYS A 415 -35.59 -40.68 -20.37
CA LYS A 415 -34.36 -41.44 -20.07
C LYS A 415 -33.12 -40.65 -20.53
N SER A 416 -32.51 -39.87 -19.63
CA SER A 416 -31.03 -39.76 -19.47
C SER A 416 -30.48 -38.53 -18.71
N SER A 417 -31.28 -37.56 -18.22
CA SER A 417 -30.71 -36.30 -17.69
C SER A 417 -30.91 -36.02 -16.20
N ALA A 418 -31.00 -37.04 -15.33
CA ALA A 418 -31.18 -36.85 -13.89
C ALA A 418 -29.92 -36.37 -13.12
N ASP A 419 -28.77 -36.21 -13.79
CA ASP A 419 -27.47 -35.88 -13.17
C ASP A 419 -26.87 -34.53 -13.59
N ALA A 420 -27.61 -33.68 -14.31
CA ALA A 420 -27.12 -32.38 -14.73
C ALA A 420 -27.07 -31.40 -13.54
N MET A 421 -25.91 -31.29 -12.89
CA MET A 421 -25.68 -30.29 -11.84
C MET A 421 -26.03 -28.87 -12.31
N PRO A 422 -26.57 -28.02 -11.42
CA PRO A 422 -27.03 -26.69 -11.79
C PRO A 422 -25.88 -25.84 -12.40
N PRO A 423 -26.16 -25.03 -13.43
CA PRO A 423 -25.13 -24.21 -14.08
C PRO A 423 -24.57 -23.16 -13.10
N LEU A 424 -23.25 -23.19 -12.89
CA LEU A 424 -22.57 -22.22 -12.04
C LEU A 424 -22.43 -20.86 -12.72
N LEU A 425 -22.54 -19.78 -11.94
CA LEU A 425 -22.26 -18.42 -12.41
C LEU A 425 -20.76 -18.22 -12.62
N SER A 426 -20.40 -17.53 -13.70
CA SER A 426 -19.01 -17.09 -13.93
C SER A 426 -18.58 -16.06 -12.90
N TYR A 427 -17.26 -15.95 -12.68
CA TYR A 427 -16.68 -14.96 -11.77
C TYR A 427 -17.09 -13.51 -12.11
N TYR A 428 -17.28 -13.21 -13.40
CA TYR A 428 -17.73 -11.89 -13.86
C TYR A 428 -19.22 -11.65 -13.61
N GLN A 429 -20.05 -12.68 -13.74
CA GLN A 429 -21.46 -12.62 -13.37
C GLN A 429 -21.67 -12.43 -11.87
N LEU A 430 -20.79 -13.01 -11.04
CA LEU A 430 -20.80 -12.77 -9.60
C LEU A 430 -20.51 -11.30 -9.24
N LEU A 431 -19.72 -10.56 -10.04
CA LEU A 431 -19.54 -9.12 -9.84
C LEU A 431 -20.84 -8.32 -10.04
N VAL A 432 -21.67 -8.75 -11.00
CA VAL A 432 -22.99 -8.14 -11.23
C VAL A 432 -23.90 -8.47 -10.05
N LEU A 433 -23.95 -9.74 -9.62
CA LEU A 433 -24.74 -10.15 -8.47
C LEU A 433 -24.34 -9.36 -7.20
N ALA A 434 -23.04 -9.25 -6.93
CA ALA A 434 -22.49 -8.47 -5.83
C ALA A 434 -22.98 -7.00 -5.84
N ALA A 435 -22.99 -6.36 -7.01
CA ALA A 435 -23.43 -4.97 -7.15
C ALA A 435 -24.96 -4.79 -7.02
N LEU A 436 -25.74 -5.84 -7.29
CA LEU A 436 -27.21 -5.79 -7.27
C LEU A 436 -27.81 -6.19 -5.92
N GLN A 437 -27.27 -7.23 -5.28
CA GLN A 437 -27.88 -7.91 -4.13
C GLN A 437 -26.90 -8.15 -2.97
N GLY A 438 -25.61 -7.81 -3.14
CA GLY A 438 -24.57 -8.23 -2.21
C GLY A 438 -24.05 -9.63 -2.55
N MET A 439 -23.02 -10.08 -1.82
CA MET A 439 -22.44 -11.41 -2.00
C MET A 439 -22.96 -12.33 -0.88
N PRO A 440 -23.53 -13.51 -1.22
CA PRO A 440 -23.83 -14.55 -0.25
C PRO A 440 -22.55 -15.22 0.26
N GLU A 441 -22.65 -16.02 1.32
CA GLU A 441 -21.48 -16.68 1.89
C GLU A 441 -20.92 -17.66 0.87
N ALA A 442 -19.62 -17.58 0.60
CA ALA A 442 -18.93 -18.45 -0.34
C ALA A 442 -17.83 -19.21 0.39
N ASP A 443 -17.85 -20.53 0.24
CA ASP A 443 -16.74 -21.36 0.67
C ASP A 443 -15.55 -21.15 -0.26
N LEU A 444 -14.50 -20.55 0.29
CA LEU A 444 -13.23 -20.32 -0.41
C LEU A 444 -12.28 -21.52 -0.25
N THR A 445 -12.59 -22.51 0.58
CA THR A 445 -11.71 -23.66 0.83
C THR A 445 -11.84 -24.77 -0.21
N GLY A 446 -13.02 -24.95 -0.81
CA GLY A 446 -13.29 -25.94 -1.86
C GLY A 446 -12.53 -25.71 -3.17
N GLU A 447 -11.28 -26.15 -3.27
CA GLU A 447 -10.44 -25.98 -4.47
C GLU A 447 -11.05 -26.62 -5.72
N ALA A 448 -11.65 -27.79 -5.57
CA ALA A 448 -12.34 -28.50 -6.64
C ALA A 448 -13.54 -27.69 -7.18
N GLU A 449 -14.25 -26.98 -6.30
CA GLU A 449 -15.41 -26.16 -6.67
C GLU A 449 -15.00 -24.91 -7.44
N LEU A 450 -13.92 -24.25 -7.00
CA LEU A 450 -13.33 -23.12 -7.70
C LEU A 450 -12.88 -23.52 -9.11
N LEU A 451 -12.17 -24.65 -9.23
CA LEU A 451 -11.76 -25.21 -10.53
C LEU A 451 -12.96 -25.56 -11.40
N ARG A 452 -13.96 -26.26 -10.83
CA ARG A 452 -15.19 -26.63 -11.53
C ARG A 452 -15.89 -25.40 -12.11
N ARG A 453 -16.05 -24.33 -11.31
CA ARG A 453 -16.61 -23.06 -11.78
C ARG A 453 -15.78 -22.47 -12.92
N ALA A 454 -14.45 -22.41 -12.77
CA ALA A 454 -13.58 -21.82 -13.79
C ALA A 454 -13.63 -22.58 -15.12
N VAL A 455 -13.69 -23.92 -15.07
CA VAL A 455 -13.79 -24.78 -16.26
C VAL A 455 -15.18 -24.68 -16.90
N GLN A 456 -16.25 -24.85 -16.11
CA GLN A 456 -17.63 -24.84 -16.62
C GLN A 456 -18.01 -23.49 -17.23
N THR A 457 -17.48 -22.39 -16.70
CA THR A 457 -17.78 -21.02 -17.16
C THR A 457 -16.78 -20.51 -18.20
N GLY A 458 -15.79 -21.32 -18.58
CA GLY A 458 -14.82 -20.99 -19.62
C GLY A 458 -13.89 -19.83 -19.25
N LEU A 459 -13.46 -19.72 -17.99
CA LEU A 459 -12.61 -18.61 -17.52
C LEU A 459 -11.28 -18.53 -18.29
N SER A 460 -10.66 -19.67 -18.60
CA SER A 460 -9.52 -19.81 -19.51
C SER A 460 -9.51 -21.21 -20.10
N ALA A 461 -9.04 -21.36 -21.34
CA ALA A 461 -8.78 -22.65 -21.95
C ALA A 461 -7.41 -23.24 -21.56
N GLU A 462 -6.56 -22.45 -20.90
CA GLU A 462 -5.18 -22.82 -20.56
C GLU A 462 -5.10 -23.27 -19.09
N PRO A 463 -4.77 -24.54 -18.81
CA PRO A 463 -4.80 -25.08 -17.45
C PRO A 463 -3.77 -24.44 -16.51
N GLU A 464 -2.68 -23.90 -17.06
CA GLU A 464 -1.62 -23.20 -16.33
C GLU A 464 -2.11 -21.94 -15.60
N VAL A 465 -3.25 -21.38 -16.03
CA VAL A 465 -3.85 -20.19 -15.42
C VAL A 465 -4.84 -20.55 -14.31
N LEU A 466 -5.41 -21.76 -14.36
CA LEU A 466 -6.47 -22.19 -13.45
C LEU A 466 -5.90 -22.71 -12.12
N THR A 467 -5.23 -21.83 -11.37
CA THR A 467 -4.65 -22.18 -10.06
C THR A 467 -5.66 -21.90 -8.93
N PRO A 468 -6.01 -22.87 -8.06
CA PRO A 468 -7.04 -22.69 -7.03
C PRO A 468 -6.85 -21.47 -6.12
N SER A 469 -5.63 -21.26 -5.62
CA SER A 469 -5.30 -20.09 -4.79
C SER A 469 -5.55 -18.75 -5.50
N PHE A 470 -5.43 -18.73 -6.81
CA PHE A 470 -5.69 -17.54 -7.61
C PHE A 470 -7.19 -17.33 -7.85
N LEU A 471 -7.89 -18.42 -8.19
CA LEU A 471 -9.34 -18.43 -8.31
C LEU A 471 -10.04 -17.99 -7.01
N ARG A 472 -9.44 -18.30 -5.87
CA ARG A 472 -9.86 -17.82 -4.54
C ARG A 472 -9.79 -16.30 -4.43
N VAL A 473 -8.69 -15.69 -4.87
CA VAL A 473 -8.52 -14.23 -4.89
C VAL A 473 -9.51 -13.57 -5.86
N LEU A 474 -9.74 -14.18 -7.04
CA LEU A 474 -10.77 -13.70 -7.98
C LEU A 474 -12.17 -13.70 -7.36
N LEU A 475 -12.55 -14.79 -6.68
CA LEU A 475 -13.86 -14.88 -6.03
C LEU A 475 -14.00 -13.84 -4.92
N ALA A 476 -12.96 -13.65 -4.11
CA ALA A 476 -12.92 -12.66 -3.05
C ALA A 476 -13.04 -11.22 -3.58
N CYS A 477 -12.60 -10.94 -4.82
CA CYS A 477 -12.79 -9.62 -5.42
C CYS A 477 -14.28 -9.24 -5.57
N CYS A 478 -15.20 -10.20 -5.63
CA CYS A 478 -16.64 -9.93 -5.66
C CYS A 478 -17.16 -9.29 -4.37
N TYR A 479 -16.56 -9.62 -3.22
CA TYR A 479 -16.88 -8.98 -1.92
C TYR A 479 -16.33 -7.55 -1.80
N THR A 480 -15.50 -7.11 -2.74
CA THR A 480 -14.95 -5.74 -2.78
C THR A 480 -15.79 -4.79 -3.64
N VAL A 481 -16.89 -5.27 -4.20
CA VAL A 481 -17.83 -4.46 -4.98
C VAL A 481 -18.83 -3.81 -4.04
N PRO A 482 -18.99 -2.47 -4.01
CA PRO A 482 -19.93 -1.83 -3.09
C PRO A 482 -21.36 -2.40 -3.23
N ALA A 483 -21.88 -2.94 -2.14
CA ALA A 483 -23.27 -3.37 -2.01
C ALA A 483 -24.26 -2.18 -2.11
N PRO A 484 -25.52 -2.41 -2.49
CA PRO A 484 -26.58 -1.41 -2.34
C PRO A 484 -26.74 -0.99 -0.88
N ILE A 485 -27.19 0.25 -0.65
CA ILE A 485 -27.32 0.87 0.69
C ILE A 485 -28.42 0.17 1.54
N ASP A 486 -29.27 -0.67 0.94
CA ASP A 486 -30.33 -1.37 1.65
C ASP A 486 -29.71 -2.46 2.54
N ALA A 487 -30.00 -2.42 3.85
CA ALA A 487 -29.40 -3.31 4.85
C ALA A 487 -29.56 -4.81 4.53
N ALA A 488 -30.64 -5.19 3.85
CA ALA A 488 -30.92 -6.56 3.40
C ALA A 488 -30.01 -7.05 2.25
N SER A 489 -29.21 -6.18 1.64
CA SER A 489 -28.37 -6.46 0.46
C SER A 489 -26.87 -6.28 0.72
N SER A 490 -26.46 -6.27 2.00
CA SER A 490 -25.05 -6.22 2.39
C SER A 490 -24.32 -7.53 2.07
N HIS A 491 -22.99 -7.48 1.95
CA HIS A 491 -22.21 -8.70 1.81
C HIS A 491 -22.26 -9.49 3.11
N THR A 492 -22.50 -10.80 2.98
CA THR A 492 -22.26 -11.75 4.07
C THR A 492 -20.77 -11.82 4.40
N CYS A 493 -20.48 -12.12 5.67
CA CYS A 493 -19.11 -12.39 6.11
C CYS A 493 -18.58 -13.69 5.51
N LEU A 494 -17.28 -13.75 5.26
CA LEU A 494 -16.62 -15.01 4.92
C LEU A 494 -16.48 -15.86 6.19
N SER A 495 -16.68 -17.17 6.10
CA SER A 495 -16.35 -18.07 7.20
C SER A 495 -14.87 -18.02 7.60
N THR A 496 -14.56 -18.44 8.83
CA THR A 496 -13.17 -18.48 9.33
C THR A 496 -12.22 -19.25 8.41
N PRO A 497 -12.53 -20.48 7.95
CA PRO A 497 -11.66 -21.22 7.05
C PRO A 497 -11.45 -20.49 5.71
N SER A 498 -12.50 -19.85 5.18
CA SER A 498 -12.45 -19.09 3.94
C SER A 498 -11.57 -17.83 4.08
N THR A 499 -11.68 -17.15 5.22
CA THR A 499 -10.88 -15.97 5.57
C THR A 499 -9.39 -16.31 5.62
N LEU A 500 -9.03 -17.41 6.31
CA LEU A 500 -7.64 -17.87 6.42
C LEU A 500 -7.09 -18.34 5.07
N ALA A 501 -7.87 -19.12 4.31
CA ALA A 501 -7.46 -19.59 2.98
C ALA A 501 -7.25 -18.45 1.98
N LEU A 502 -8.06 -17.39 2.06
CA LEU A 502 -7.88 -16.17 1.27
C LEU A 502 -6.58 -15.47 1.66
N TYR A 503 -6.33 -15.29 2.96
CA TYR A 503 -5.10 -14.67 3.44
C TYR A 503 -3.86 -15.45 3.00
N ASP A 504 -3.84 -16.78 3.14
CA ASP A 504 -2.72 -17.61 2.67
C ASP A 504 -2.50 -17.51 1.15
N SER A 505 -3.57 -17.31 0.38
CA SER A 505 -3.46 -17.09 -1.07
C SER A 505 -2.83 -15.73 -1.38
N LEU A 506 -3.18 -14.68 -0.62
CA LEU A 506 -2.52 -13.38 -0.71
C LEU A 506 -1.05 -13.48 -0.28
N ALA A 507 -0.75 -14.21 0.79
CA ALA A 507 0.61 -14.43 1.25
C ALA A 507 1.49 -15.06 0.16
N LYS A 508 1.01 -16.16 -0.41
CA LYS A 508 1.71 -16.91 -1.46
C LYS A 508 1.94 -16.09 -2.73
N HIS A 509 0.93 -15.33 -3.16
CA HIS A 509 0.96 -14.65 -4.47
C HIS A 509 1.29 -13.16 -4.41
N VAL A 510 1.37 -12.56 -3.24
CA VAL A 510 1.59 -11.11 -3.08
C VAL A 510 2.75 -10.83 -2.13
N PHE A 511 2.75 -11.45 -0.95
CA PHE A 511 3.74 -11.13 0.09
C PHE A 511 5.08 -11.85 -0.10
N GLN A 512 5.08 -13.01 -0.77
CA GLN A 512 6.29 -13.81 -1.01
C GLN A 512 7.04 -13.44 -2.31
N ILE A 513 6.45 -12.62 -3.20
CA ILE A 513 7.12 -12.16 -4.44
C ILE A 513 8.45 -11.43 -4.18
N PRO A 514 8.58 -10.52 -3.18
CA PRO A 514 9.87 -9.93 -2.87
C PRO A 514 10.94 -11.00 -2.59
N LEU A 515 10.58 -12.07 -1.88
CA LEU A 515 11.48 -13.12 -1.40
C LEU A 515 12.04 -14.00 -2.51
N CYS A 516 11.33 -14.12 -3.64
CA CYS A 516 11.70 -15.00 -4.76
C CYS A 516 12.65 -14.33 -5.77
N SER A 517 12.96 -13.03 -5.62
CA SER A 517 13.75 -12.28 -6.59
C SER A 517 15.25 -12.58 -6.49
N SER A 518 15.69 -13.67 -7.13
CA SER A 518 17.06 -13.72 -7.63
C SER A 518 17.30 -12.53 -8.58
N THR A 519 18.48 -11.94 -8.49
CA THR A 519 18.84 -10.59 -8.98
C THR A 519 18.66 -10.32 -10.49
N ALA A 520 18.31 -11.32 -11.31
CA ALA A 520 18.39 -11.21 -12.77
C ALA A 520 17.07 -10.91 -13.52
N GLY A 521 15.89 -11.29 -13.02
CA GLY A 521 14.61 -11.12 -13.75
C GLY A 521 13.73 -9.95 -13.31
N SER A 522 14.15 -9.21 -12.28
CA SER A 522 13.24 -8.47 -11.40
C SER A 522 12.74 -7.12 -11.93
N ALA A 523 13.37 -6.52 -12.95
CA ALA A 523 13.01 -5.17 -13.39
C ALA A 523 11.60 -5.09 -14.00
N GLU A 524 11.15 -6.16 -14.67
CA GLU A 524 9.86 -6.17 -15.38
C GLU A 524 8.71 -6.64 -14.51
N VAL A 525 8.91 -7.73 -13.75
CA VAL A 525 7.95 -8.22 -12.75
C VAL A 525 7.72 -7.16 -11.68
N ASN A 526 8.78 -6.50 -11.19
CA ASN A 526 8.62 -5.42 -10.24
C ASN A 526 7.98 -4.16 -10.85
N GLY A 527 8.18 -3.88 -12.13
CA GLY A 527 7.49 -2.78 -12.82
C GLY A 527 5.97 -3.02 -12.87
N LEU A 528 5.54 -4.27 -13.08
CA LEU A 528 4.15 -4.67 -13.15
C LEU A 528 3.47 -4.72 -11.77
N PHE A 529 4.14 -5.28 -10.76
CA PHE A 529 3.63 -5.31 -9.37
C PHE A 529 3.68 -3.95 -8.67
N ALA A 530 4.70 -3.11 -8.92
CA ALA A 530 4.77 -1.75 -8.37
C ALA A 530 3.72 -0.80 -8.98
N THR A 531 3.11 -1.16 -10.12
CA THR A 531 1.99 -0.41 -10.74
C THR A 531 0.61 -0.85 -10.21
N ALA A 532 0.42 -0.82 -8.90
CA ALA A 532 -0.80 -0.29 -8.24
C ALA A 532 -2.22 -0.78 -8.65
N SER A 533 -2.41 -1.96 -9.25
CA SER A 533 -3.73 -2.35 -9.80
C SER A 533 -4.54 -3.36 -8.97
N LEU A 534 -3.95 -4.02 -7.96
CA LEU A 534 -4.62 -5.15 -7.28
C LEU A 534 -5.48 -4.76 -6.07
N ARG A 535 -5.41 -3.50 -5.57
CA ARG A 535 -6.06 -3.04 -4.32
C ARG A 535 -5.92 -4.09 -3.19
N ILE A 536 -4.69 -4.57 -2.99
CA ILE A 536 -4.39 -5.62 -2.00
C ILE A 536 -4.89 -5.21 -0.60
N GLU A 537 -4.81 -3.93 -0.28
CA GLU A 537 -5.38 -3.33 0.93
C GLU A 537 -6.85 -3.70 1.14
N THR A 538 -7.69 -3.62 0.10
CA THR A 538 -9.12 -3.93 0.21
C THR A 538 -9.39 -5.41 0.50
N LEU A 539 -8.56 -6.31 -0.05
CA LEU A 539 -8.69 -7.75 0.19
C LEU A 539 -8.17 -8.13 1.58
N VAL A 540 -7.09 -7.51 2.05
CA VAL A 540 -6.62 -7.68 3.43
C VAL A 540 -7.64 -7.13 4.42
N ASN A 541 -8.23 -5.96 4.14
CA ASN A 541 -9.30 -5.39 4.96
C ASN A 541 -10.53 -6.29 5.01
N LEU A 542 -10.86 -6.98 3.91
CA LEU A 542 -11.93 -7.99 3.91
C LEU A 542 -11.61 -9.14 4.88
N CYS A 543 -10.39 -9.69 4.84
CA CYS A 543 -9.97 -10.74 5.78
C CYS A 543 -10.07 -10.27 7.23
N VAL A 544 -9.59 -9.06 7.52
CA VAL A 544 -9.62 -8.47 8.87
C VAL A 544 -11.05 -8.24 9.33
N TRP A 545 -11.89 -7.65 8.47
CA TRP A 545 -13.30 -7.39 8.78
C TRP A 545 -14.08 -8.67 9.06
N SER A 546 -13.94 -9.71 8.22
CA SER A 546 -14.61 -10.99 8.45
C SER A 546 -14.12 -11.67 9.73
N ALA A 547 -12.82 -11.68 10.01
CA ALA A 547 -12.29 -12.27 11.24
C ALA A 547 -12.83 -11.56 12.50
N ILE A 548 -12.90 -10.22 12.49
CA ILE A 548 -13.46 -9.44 13.60
C ILE A 548 -14.94 -9.74 13.79
N HIS A 549 -15.72 -9.74 12.70
CA HIS A 549 -17.16 -9.98 12.77
C HIS A 549 -17.48 -11.35 13.37
N ILE A 550 -16.83 -12.40 12.87
CA ILE A 550 -17.06 -13.76 13.36
C ILE A 550 -16.64 -13.88 14.83
N THR A 551 -15.52 -13.25 15.22
CA THR A 551 -15.11 -13.27 16.65
C THR A 551 -16.17 -12.63 17.54
N ARG A 552 -16.80 -11.53 17.11
CA ARG A 552 -17.87 -10.88 17.87
C ARG A 552 -19.14 -11.73 17.94
N GLU A 553 -19.49 -12.41 16.85
CA GLU A 553 -20.62 -13.35 16.83
C GLU A 553 -20.36 -14.54 17.78
N ASP A 554 -19.16 -15.13 17.72
CA ASP A 554 -18.74 -16.21 18.63
C ASP A 554 -18.81 -15.77 20.11
N GLU A 555 -18.36 -14.55 20.42
CA GLU A 555 -18.42 -13.98 21.78
C GLU A 555 -19.85 -13.73 22.24
N GLN A 556 -20.72 -13.24 21.35
CA GLN A 556 -22.13 -13.00 21.63
C GLN A 556 -22.88 -14.33 21.87
N GLU A 557 -22.65 -15.35 21.03
CA GLU A 557 -23.24 -16.68 21.22
C GLU A 557 -22.81 -17.33 22.54
N LEU A 558 -21.53 -17.15 22.93
CA LEU A 558 -21.02 -17.61 24.22
C LEU A 558 -21.69 -16.87 25.40
N ALA A 559 -21.88 -15.56 25.29
CA ALA A 559 -22.55 -14.74 26.31
C ALA A 559 -24.03 -15.13 26.45
N ASP A 560 -24.75 -15.30 25.34
CA ASP A 560 -26.16 -15.72 25.32
C ASP A 560 -26.31 -17.16 25.85
N GLY A 561 -25.40 -18.06 25.48
CA GLY A 561 -25.35 -19.42 26.01
C GLY A 561 -25.07 -19.48 27.52
N ALA A 562 -24.22 -18.59 28.03
CA ALA A 562 -23.96 -18.44 29.46
C ALA A 562 -25.19 -17.91 30.21
N ALA A 563 -25.85 -16.88 29.68
CA ALA A 563 -27.08 -16.33 30.24
C ALA A 563 -28.22 -17.36 30.27
N VAL A 564 -28.37 -18.20 29.23
CA VAL A 564 -29.35 -19.29 29.21
C VAL A 564 -29.03 -20.38 30.24
N LYS A 565 -27.75 -20.71 30.45
CA LYS A 565 -27.32 -21.67 31.49
C LYS A 565 -27.53 -21.12 32.90
N GLU A 566 -27.25 -19.84 33.12
CA GLU A 566 -27.46 -19.17 34.41
C GLU A 566 -28.96 -19.05 34.74
N ASN A 567 -29.79 -18.72 33.75
CA ASN A 567 -31.25 -18.72 33.89
C ASN A 567 -31.81 -20.14 34.13
N ARG A 568 -31.24 -21.19 33.51
CA ARG A 568 -31.60 -22.59 33.81
C ARG A 568 -31.15 -23.02 35.19
N ALA A 569 -29.99 -22.59 35.67
CA ALA A 569 -29.50 -22.88 37.02
C ALA A 569 -30.35 -22.17 38.09
N ALA A 570 -30.77 -20.93 37.83
CA ALA A 570 -31.71 -20.20 38.68
C ALA A 570 -33.11 -20.83 38.70
N ALA A 571 -33.62 -21.30 37.54
CA ALA A 571 -34.88 -22.03 37.47
C ALA A 571 -34.83 -23.40 38.17
N ALA A 572 -33.69 -24.10 38.11
CA ALA A 572 -33.48 -25.36 38.81
C ALA A 572 -33.33 -25.18 40.34
N ALA A 573 -32.82 -24.03 40.80
CA ALA A 573 -32.76 -23.69 42.22
C ALA A 573 -34.15 -23.37 42.80
N HIS A 574 -35.06 -22.80 42.01
CA HIS A 574 -36.44 -22.52 42.45
C HIS A 574 -37.35 -23.76 42.54
N HIS A 575 -37.00 -24.88 41.92
CA HIS A 575 -37.80 -26.12 41.96
C HIS A 575 -37.49 -27.08 43.13
N LYS A 576 -36.59 -26.72 44.06
CA LYS A 576 -36.26 -27.54 45.24
C LYS A 576 -36.96 -27.15 46.54
N SER A 577 -38.04 -26.37 46.47
CA SER A 577 -38.86 -25.99 47.64
C SER A 577 -40.36 -26.17 47.36
N ALA A 578 -40.83 -27.41 47.23
CA ALA A 578 -42.21 -27.77 47.55
C ALA A 578 -42.34 -29.29 47.74
N SER A 579 -42.97 -29.64 48.85
CA SER A 579 -43.24 -30.96 49.40
C SER A 579 -44.14 -31.85 48.53
N ALA A 580 -43.88 -33.17 48.57
CA ALA A 580 -44.80 -34.26 48.21
C ALA A 580 -45.85 -34.50 49.33
N PRO A 581 -46.76 -35.52 49.31
CA PRO A 581 -47.18 -36.46 48.24
C PRO A 581 -48.72 -36.71 48.17
N LEU A 582 -49.20 -37.54 47.21
CA LEU A 582 -50.09 -38.71 47.44
C LEU A 582 -50.45 -39.46 46.14
N HIS A 583 -50.25 -40.78 46.17
CA HIS A 583 -50.62 -41.85 45.21
C HIS A 583 -52.13 -42.22 45.26
N PRO A 584 -52.70 -43.26 44.58
CA PRO A 584 -52.14 -44.31 43.67
C PRO A 584 -52.98 -44.67 42.40
N GLY A 585 -52.48 -45.59 41.56
CA GLY A 585 -53.34 -46.48 40.74
C GLY A 585 -52.70 -47.14 39.50
N ALA A 586 -52.34 -48.44 39.64
CA ALA A 586 -52.19 -49.59 38.70
C ALA A 586 -52.19 -49.40 37.15
N GLU A 587 -51.49 -50.17 36.29
CA GLU A 587 -51.39 -51.64 36.19
C GLU A 587 -50.13 -52.13 35.40
N VAL A 588 -49.54 -53.25 35.88
CA VAL A 588 -49.15 -54.53 35.22
C VAL A 588 -48.92 -54.54 33.69
N GLY A 589 -47.87 -55.12 33.08
CA GLY A 589 -46.73 -55.91 33.56
C GLY A 589 -45.92 -56.60 32.43
N ALA A 590 -44.87 -57.33 32.87
CA ALA A 590 -44.16 -58.46 32.23
C ALA A 590 -43.02 -58.23 31.18
N PRO A 591 -42.01 -59.15 31.11
CA PRO A 591 -40.59 -58.76 31.26
C PRO A 591 -39.53 -59.48 30.38
N LYS A 592 -38.24 -59.13 30.64
CA LYS A 592 -36.98 -59.93 30.56
C LYS A 592 -36.25 -60.14 29.22
N ALA A 593 -35.01 -59.60 29.14
CA ALA A 593 -33.76 -60.38 29.10
C ALA A 593 -32.51 -59.48 29.35
N VAL A 594 -31.82 -59.65 30.49
CA VAL A 594 -30.40 -60.11 30.65
C VAL A 594 -29.34 -59.09 30.13
N GLY A 595 -28.38 -58.56 30.89
CA GLY A 595 -27.98 -58.69 32.30
C GLY A 595 -26.63 -58.00 32.59
N LEU A 596 -26.44 -57.66 33.89
CA LEU A 596 -25.18 -57.56 34.68
C LEU A 596 -24.24 -56.33 34.55
N PRO A 597 -23.47 -56.00 35.62
CA PRO A 597 -23.76 -54.81 36.44
C PRO A 597 -22.56 -53.87 36.68
N LEU A 598 -22.88 -52.65 37.09
CA LEU A 598 -21.93 -51.67 37.65
C LEU A 598 -21.34 -52.16 38.99
N PRO A 599 -20.06 -51.89 39.26
CA PRO A 599 -19.50 -52.02 40.61
C PRO A 599 -19.92 -50.83 41.51
N PRO A 600 -19.91 -51.03 42.84
CA PRO A 600 -20.57 -50.15 43.80
C PRO A 600 -19.77 -48.88 44.08
N ALA A 601 -20.49 -47.78 44.29
CA ALA A 601 -19.96 -46.56 44.87
C ALA A 601 -19.51 -46.80 46.33
N PRO A 602 -18.34 -46.29 46.75
CA PRO A 602 -18.02 -46.16 48.17
C PRO A 602 -18.64 -44.87 48.75
N PRO A 603 -18.96 -44.87 50.06
CA PRO A 603 -19.81 -43.87 50.69
C PRO A 603 -19.07 -42.56 50.97
N THR A 604 -19.80 -41.47 50.84
CA THR A 604 -19.46 -40.14 51.34
C THR A 604 -19.10 -40.18 52.82
N ARG A 605 -17.85 -39.84 53.16
CA ARG A 605 -17.47 -39.34 54.48
C ARG A 605 -16.84 -37.96 54.33
N THR A 606 -17.52 -37.00 54.91
CA THR A 606 -17.10 -35.64 55.26
C THR A 606 -15.76 -35.63 56.01
N ALA A 607 -14.75 -34.94 55.48
CA ALA A 607 -13.77 -34.12 56.21
C ALA A 607 -12.66 -33.61 55.28
N GLY A 608 -12.32 -32.31 55.38
CA GLY A 608 -11.05 -31.75 54.92
C GLY A 608 -11.11 -30.98 53.61
N ALA A 609 -11.24 -29.66 53.69
CA ALA A 609 -10.89 -28.75 52.61
C ALA A 609 -9.37 -28.89 52.34
N GLY A 610 -9.03 -29.38 51.15
CA GLY A 610 -7.67 -29.51 50.66
C GLY A 610 -7.69 -29.54 49.13
N ASP A 611 -6.85 -28.71 48.53
CA ASP A 611 -6.65 -28.45 47.10
C ASP A 611 -7.07 -29.60 46.16
N VAL A 612 -8.18 -29.40 45.44
CA VAL A 612 -8.47 -30.16 44.23
C VAL A 612 -7.74 -29.45 43.09
N ALA A 613 -6.64 -30.07 42.65
CA ALA A 613 -5.91 -29.67 41.46
C ALA A 613 -6.87 -29.51 40.28
N PHE A 614 -7.03 -28.26 39.80
CA PHE A 614 -7.68 -27.96 38.54
C PHE A 614 -6.97 -28.76 37.44
N MET A 615 -7.67 -29.71 36.82
CA MET A 615 -7.26 -30.23 35.52
C MET A 615 -7.13 -29.04 34.57
N PRO A 616 -5.98 -28.85 33.88
CA PRO A 616 -5.84 -27.75 32.94
C PRO A 616 -6.90 -27.95 31.85
N ALA A 617 -7.80 -26.97 31.72
CA ALA A 617 -8.75 -26.93 30.63
C ALA A 617 -7.99 -27.08 29.31
N LEU A 618 -8.48 -27.95 28.42
CA LEU A 618 -7.96 -28.05 27.05
C LEU A 618 -7.91 -26.63 26.47
N PRO A 619 -6.80 -26.24 25.81
CA PRO A 619 -6.67 -24.89 25.27
C PRO A 619 -7.85 -24.63 24.33
N LEU A 620 -8.57 -23.54 24.57
CA LEU A 620 -9.65 -23.13 23.69
C LEU A 620 -9.09 -22.97 22.26
N PRO A 621 -9.86 -23.36 21.22
CA PRO A 621 -9.45 -23.15 19.85
C PRO A 621 -9.18 -21.64 19.61
N PRO A 622 -8.15 -21.30 18.82
CA PRO A 622 -7.83 -19.91 18.52
C PRO A 622 -9.03 -19.21 17.87
N THR A 623 -9.40 -18.03 18.37
CA THR A 623 -10.41 -17.18 17.74
C THR A 623 -10.01 -16.84 16.29
N PRO A 624 -10.96 -16.54 15.39
CA PRO A 624 -10.65 -16.16 14.01
C PRO A 624 -9.63 -15.01 13.90
N THR A 625 -9.73 -14.01 14.79
CA THR A 625 -8.78 -12.89 14.91
C THR A 625 -7.37 -13.34 15.29
N SER A 626 -7.24 -14.23 16.28
CA SER A 626 -5.94 -14.79 16.68
C SER A 626 -5.30 -15.65 15.59
N ALA A 627 -6.09 -16.47 14.90
CA ALA A 627 -5.63 -17.29 13.79
C ALA A 627 -5.11 -16.42 12.62
N LEU A 628 -5.84 -15.37 12.25
CA LEU A 628 -5.40 -14.41 11.23
C LEU A 628 -4.12 -13.69 11.66
N PHE A 629 -4.02 -13.27 12.92
CA PHE A 629 -2.83 -12.63 13.45
C PHE A 629 -1.60 -13.54 13.39
N HIS A 630 -1.73 -14.84 13.67
CA HIS A 630 -0.61 -15.78 13.53
C HIS A 630 -0.08 -15.86 12.09
N LEU A 631 -0.98 -15.81 11.09
CA LEU A 631 -0.57 -15.73 9.68
C LEU A 631 0.14 -14.41 9.36
N ILE A 632 -0.39 -13.28 9.84
CA ILE A 632 0.27 -11.96 9.69
C ILE A 632 1.67 -11.98 10.32
N ARG A 633 1.80 -12.51 11.54
CA ARG A 633 3.08 -12.65 12.25
C ARG A 633 4.08 -13.50 11.46
N ARG A 634 3.65 -14.63 10.91
CA ARG A 634 4.47 -15.49 10.03
C ARG A 634 4.99 -14.68 8.84
N ASP A 635 4.11 -13.96 8.15
CA ASP A 635 4.47 -13.28 6.91
C ASP A 635 5.32 -12.03 7.14
N VAL A 636 5.11 -11.29 8.24
CA VAL A 636 6.02 -10.21 8.66
C VAL A 636 7.41 -10.77 8.98
N SER A 637 7.48 -11.92 9.66
CA SER A 637 8.75 -12.58 9.98
C SER A 637 9.47 -13.05 8.71
N LEU A 638 8.74 -13.63 7.75
CA LEU A 638 9.29 -14.02 6.44
C LEU A 638 9.76 -12.81 5.64
N LEU A 639 8.99 -11.72 5.62
CA LEU A 639 9.36 -10.48 4.95
C LEU A 639 10.63 -9.87 5.56
N TYR A 640 10.72 -9.82 6.88
CA TYR A 640 11.91 -9.35 7.60
C TYR A 640 13.12 -10.25 7.33
N GLY A 641 12.94 -11.57 7.46
CA GLY A 641 13.99 -12.57 7.22
C GLY A 641 14.54 -12.53 5.80
N GLY A 642 13.68 -12.48 4.78
CA GLY A 642 14.15 -12.39 3.40
C GLY A 642 14.83 -11.06 3.09
N ASN A 643 14.41 -9.94 3.68
CA ASN A 643 15.18 -8.69 3.57
C ASN A 643 16.58 -8.84 4.17
N LYS A 644 16.71 -9.54 5.30
CA LYS A 644 18.01 -9.85 5.92
C LYS A 644 18.87 -10.75 5.03
N ASP A 645 18.28 -11.77 4.42
CA ASP A 645 19.02 -12.69 3.55
C ASP A 645 19.49 -12.03 2.25
N VAL A 646 18.67 -11.16 1.63
CA VAL A 646 19.09 -10.39 0.46
C VAL A 646 20.23 -9.42 0.82
N LEU A 647 20.21 -8.82 2.02
CA LEU A 647 21.29 -7.94 2.48
C LEU A 647 22.60 -8.70 2.69
N ARG A 648 22.56 -9.93 3.22
CA ARG A 648 23.75 -10.80 3.33
C ARG A 648 24.38 -11.12 1.97
N GLN A 649 23.56 -11.22 0.92
CA GLN A 649 24.02 -11.45 -0.45
C GLN A 649 24.50 -10.17 -1.16
N THR A 650 24.29 -8.99 -0.57
CA THR A 650 24.65 -7.68 -1.14
C THR A 650 25.41 -6.80 -0.13
N PRO A 651 26.69 -7.12 0.17
CA PRO A 651 27.45 -6.48 1.25
C PRO A 651 27.67 -4.96 1.06
N GLU A 652 27.57 -4.45 -0.17
CA GLU A 652 27.59 -3.01 -0.45
C GLU A 652 26.30 -2.29 0.00
N ALA A 653 25.14 -2.96 -0.10
CA ALA A 653 23.84 -2.45 0.35
C ALA A 653 23.65 -2.57 1.87
N GLU A 654 24.37 -3.50 2.52
CA GLU A 654 24.39 -3.65 3.98
C GLU A 654 25.06 -2.46 4.69
N ARG A 655 26.06 -1.82 4.04
CA ARG A 655 26.87 -0.73 4.62
C ARG A 655 26.38 0.68 4.26
N VAL A 656 25.74 0.87 3.11
CA VAL A 656 25.22 2.17 2.65
C VAL A 656 23.70 2.09 2.57
N ARG A 657 22.98 2.97 3.30
CA ARG A 657 21.50 3.07 3.28
C ARG A 657 20.96 2.77 1.89
N ALA A 658 20.01 1.81 1.79
CA ALA A 658 19.34 1.16 0.65
C ALA A 658 19.04 1.96 -0.66
N LYS A 659 19.90 2.89 -1.06
CA LYS A 659 19.81 3.69 -2.28
C LYS A 659 20.18 2.86 -3.51
N SER A 660 20.99 1.81 -3.34
CA SER A 660 21.39 0.85 -4.38
C SER A 660 20.44 -0.34 -4.54
N PHE A 661 19.40 -0.46 -3.72
CA PHE A 661 18.43 -1.57 -3.82
C PHE A 661 17.53 -1.40 -5.05
N PRO A 662 17.14 -2.49 -5.74
CA PRO A 662 16.19 -2.42 -6.85
C PRO A 662 14.91 -1.69 -6.43
N TYR A 663 14.58 -0.60 -7.13
CA TYR A 663 13.42 0.26 -6.82
C TYR A 663 12.13 -0.55 -6.66
N GLY A 664 11.98 -1.55 -7.53
CA GLY A 664 10.86 -2.47 -7.56
C GLY A 664 10.63 -3.25 -6.25
N PHE A 665 11.66 -3.95 -5.79
CA PHE A 665 11.63 -4.69 -4.52
C PHE A 665 11.29 -3.76 -3.35
N ARG A 666 11.97 -2.61 -3.28
CA ARG A 666 11.75 -1.61 -2.23
C ARG A 666 10.31 -1.09 -2.22
N ALA A 667 9.77 -0.73 -3.38
CA ALA A 667 8.40 -0.23 -3.51
C ALA A 667 7.38 -1.29 -3.05
N MET A 668 7.63 -2.56 -3.39
CA MET A 668 6.77 -3.67 -2.98
C MET A 668 6.86 -3.91 -1.46
N THR A 669 8.05 -4.00 -0.88
CA THR A 669 8.22 -4.15 0.58
C THR A 669 7.53 -3.03 1.35
N LEU A 670 7.70 -1.77 0.92
CA LEU A 670 7.05 -0.63 1.58
C LEU A 670 5.52 -0.66 1.43
N THR A 671 5.00 -1.15 0.30
CA THR A 671 3.56 -1.33 0.09
C THR A 671 3.01 -2.42 1.01
N ILE A 672 3.69 -3.56 1.12
CA ILE A 672 3.28 -4.66 2.01
C ILE A 672 3.31 -4.21 3.46
N VAL A 673 4.38 -3.50 3.89
CA VAL A 673 4.47 -2.94 5.25
C VAL A 673 3.32 -1.99 5.54
N HIS A 674 2.94 -1.14 4.58
CA HIS A 674 1.80 -0.23 4.73
C HIS A 674 0.48 -0.99 4.92
N VAL A 675 0.23 -2.02 4.10
CA VAL A 675 -0.98 -2.84 4.16
C VAL A 675 -1.06 -3.63 5.47
N LEU A 676 0.00 -4.32 5.86
CA LEU A 676 0.03 -5.13 7.08
C LEU A 676 -0.07 -4.25 8.34
N PHE A 677 0.60 -3.10 8.36
CA PHE A 677 0.44 -2.15 9.47
C PHE A 677 -0.99 -1.57 9.52
N GLY A 678 -1.60 -1.29 8.37
CA GLY A 678 -3.00 -0.88 8.28
C GLY A 678 -3.95 -1.91 8.91
N ALA A 679 -3.74 -3.20 8.60
CA ALA A 679 -4.50 -4.31 9.17
C ALA A 679 -4.36 -4.38 10.69
N LEU A 680 -3.12 -4.34 11.21
CA LEU A 680 -2.82 -4.44 12.65
C LEU A 680 -3.33 -3.25 13.47
N ARG A 681 -3.57 -2.10 12.82
CA ARG A 681 -4.09 -0.89 13.48
C ARG A 681 -5.62 -0.89 13.62
N THR A 682 -6.30 -1.92 13.13
CA THR A 682 -7.76 -2.01 13.32
C THR A 682 -8.05 -2.20 14.80
N GLU A 683 -8.90 -1.36 15.39
CA GLU A 683 -9.13 -1.26 16.85
C GLU A 683 -9.41 -2.62 17.49
N ASP A 684 -10.26 -3.43 16.84
CA ASP A 684 -10.58 -4.77 17.32
C ASP A 684 -9.39 -5.72 17.25
N LEU A 685 -8.69 -5.80 16.11
CA LEU A 685 -7.51 -6.68 16.00
C LEU A 685 -6.41 -6.27 16.99
N TYR A 686 -6.25 -4.98 17.25
CA TYR A 686 -5.27 -4.48 18.21
C TYR A 686 -5.64 -4.88 19.65
N ARG A 687 -6.92 -4.86 20.03
CA ARG A 687 -7.39 -5.19 21.39
C ARG A 687 -7.42 -6.68 21.70
N HIS A 688 -7.72 -7.54 20.72
CA HIS A 688 -7.87 -8.99 20.95
C HIS A 688 -6.53 -9.75 20.94
N ILE A 689 -5.43 -9.11 20.56
CA ILE A 689 -4.11 -9.74 20.48
C ILE A 689 -3.26 -9.31 21.69
N PRO A 690 -2.63 -10.26 22.41
CA PRO A 690 -1.74 -9.93 23.52
C PRO A 690 -0.62 -8.96 23.09
N PRO A 691 -0.34 -7.90 23.86
CA PRO A 691 0.72 -6.94 23.54
C PRO A 691 2.10 -7.61 23.37
N THR A 692 2.34 -8.72 24.05
CA THR A 692 3.55 -9.55 23.97
C THR A 692 3.82 -10.08 22.58
N ASP A 693 2.76 -10.47 21.87
CA ASP A 693 2.87 -11.03 20.54
C ASP A 693 2.84 -9.94 19.47
N MET A 694 2.11 -8.83 19.71
CA MET A 694 2.01 -7.69 18.80
C MET A 694 3.34 -6.92 18.68
N LEU A 695 4.06 -6.74 19.79
CA LEU A 695 5.25 -5.90 19.84
C LEU A 695 6.35 -6.33 18.84
N PRO A 696 6.78 -7.60 18.77
CA PRO A 696 7.78 -8.03 17.79
C PRO A 696 7.36 -7.77 16.34
N VAL A 697 6.06 -7.95 16.04
CA VAL A 697 5.52 -7.75 14.68
C VAL A 697 5.56 -6.28 14.29
N LEU A 698 5.10 -5.38 15.17
CA LEU A 698 5.17 -3.94 14.91
C LEU A 698 6.61 -3.43 14.85
N ALA A 699 7.52 -3.96 15.67
CA ALA A 699 8.93 -3.60 15.66
C ALA A 699 9.60 -3.99 14.33
N GLN A 700 9.30 -5.18 13.79
CA GLN A 700 9.81 -5.62 12.48
C GLN A 700 9.25 -4.78 11.32
N LEU A 701 7.95 -4.46 11.33
CA LEU A 701 7.35 -3.57 10.34
C LEU A 701 7.97 -2.17 10.41
N PHE A 702 8.18 -1.65 11.62
CA PHE A 702 8.85 -0.36 11.84
C PHE A 702 10.26 -0.38 11.28
N ALA A 703 11.02 -1.44 11.56
CA ALA A 703 12.38 -1.62 11.07
C ALA A 703 12.44 -1.61 9.53
N LEU A 704 11.59 -2.39 8.86
CA LEU A 704 11.49 -2.41 7.40
C LEU A 704 11.14 -1.03 6.84
N ARG A 705 10.18 -0.33 7.46
CA ARG A 705 9.79 1.01 7.03
C ARG A 705 10.91 2.03 7.23
N ALA A 706 11.61 2.00 8.36
CA ALA A 706 12.67 2.94 8.72
C ALA A 706 13.95 2.68 7.91
N TYR A 707 14.23 1.42 7.60
CA TYR A 707 15.39 1.01 6.81
C TYR A 707 15.38 1.59 5.40
N TYR A 708 14.23 1.61 4.71
CA TYR A 708 14.16 2.12 3.35
C TYR A 708 13.93 3.64 3.25
N PRO A 709 14.82 4.33 2.48
CA PRO A 709 14.61 5.60 1.80
C PRO A 709 13.18 6.09 1.58
N LEU A 710 12.99 7.39 1.35
CA LEU A 710 12.10 7.82 0.26
C LEU A 710 12.92 8.09 -1.01
N SER A 711 12.33 7.86 -2.20
CA SER A 711 13.00 8.18 -3.47
C SER A 711 13.23 9.69 -3.54
N LEU A 712 14.34 10.13 -4.12
CA LEU A 712 14.58 11.56 -4.37
C LEU A 712 13.53 12.16 -5.32
N SER A 713 12.93 11.34 -6.17
CA SER A 713 11.83 11.69 -7.07
C SER A 713 10.45 11.73 -6.41
N ALA A 714 10.34 11.44 -5.11
CA ALA A 714 9.05 11.39 -4.42
C ALA A 714 8.46 12.80 -4.23
N THR A 715 7.16 12.91 -4.45
CA THR A 715 6.41 14.16 -4.25
C THR A 715 6.39 14.57 -2.77
N GLU A 716 6.18 15.85 -2.47
CA GLU A 716 6.09 16.30 -1.07
C GLU A 716 4.91 15.65 -0.33
N ALA A 717 3.81 15.37 -1.04
CA ALA A 717 2.66 14.64 -0.49
C ALA A 717 3.05 13.23 -0.05
N GLU A 718 3.81 12.49 -0.87
CA GLU A 718 4.34 11.17 -0.52
C GLU A 718 5.29 11.26 0.69
N ARG A 719 6.17 12.26 0.74
CA ARG A 719 7.05 12.50 1.89
C ARG A 719 6.29 12.79 3.18
N LYS A 720 5.19 13.54 3.10
CA LYS A 720 4.35 13.85 4.26
C LYS A 720 3.57 12.61 4.72
N ALA A 721 2.98 11.84 3.81
CA ALA A 721 2.28 10.59 4.13
C ALA A 721 3.21 9.56 4.77
N ALA A 722 4.41 9.41 4.22
CA ALA A 722 5.45 8.52 4.72
C ALA A 722 5.95 8.91 6.12
N ARG A 723 6.08 10.22 6.43
CA ARG A 723 6.38 10.72 7.78
C ARG A 723 5.25 10.43 8.76
N ARG A 724 4.00 10.70 8.37
CA ARG A 724 2.81 10.38 9.19
C ARG A 724 2.75 8.90 9.54
N LEU A 725 2.98 8.01 8.58
CA LEU A 725 2.99 6.56 8.81
C LEU A 725 4.03 6.18 9.88
N LEU A 726 5.27 6.68 9.77
CA LEU A 726 6.31 6.43 10.78
C LEU A 726 5.89 6.94 12.16
N THR A 727 5.32 8.15 12.25
CA THR A 727 4.82 8.68 13.53
C THR A 727 3.72 7.80 14.13
N PHE A 728 2.79 7.29 13.29
CA PHE A 728 1.76 6.36 13.76
C PHE A 728 2.34 5.05 14.28
N MET A 729 3.34 4.47 13.59
CA MET A 729 4.01 3.25 14.04
C MET A 729 4.74 3.48 15.38
N GLN A 730 5.41 4.62 15.54
CA GLN A 730 6.07 5.00 16.79
C GLN A 730 5.08 5.13 17.95
N HIS A 731 3.92 5.72 17.69
CA HIS A 731 2.87 5.84 18.71
C HIS A 731 2.31 4.47 19.11
N ALA A 732 2.03 3.59 18.14
CA ALA A 732 1.57 2.22 18.42
C ALA A 732 2.59 1.42 19.24
N LEU A 733 3.89 1.53 18.89
CA LEU A 733 4.97 0.89 19.67
C LEU A 733 5.02 1.38 21.12
N ALA A 734 4.80 2.67 21.35
CA ALA A 734 4.85 3.27 22.68
C ALA A 734 3.63 2.92 23.56
N LEU A 735 2.50 2.51 22.97
CA LEU A 735 1.29 2.13 23.70
C LEU A 735 1.37 0.68 24.23
N LEU A 736 1.99 -0.24 23.49
CA LEU A 736 1.98 -1.67 23.83
C LEU A 736 2.55 -1.99 25.23
N PRO A 737 3.71 -1.45 25.66
CA PRO A 737 4.23 -1.77 26.99
C PRO A 737 3.39 -1.23 28.14
N GLN A 738 2.49 -0.27 27.88
CA GLN A 738 1.59 0.28 28.90
C GLN A 738 0.48 -0.72 29.28
N GLU A 739 0.18 -1.65 28.37
CA GLU A 739 -0.81 -2.71 28.54
C GLU A 739 -0.18 -4.02 29.06
N MET A 740 1.16 -4.06 29.22
CA MET A 740 1.88 -5.23 29.71
C MET A 740 2.04 -5.20 31.24
N ASN A 741 2.05 -6.39 31.86
CA ASN A 741 2.43 -6.50 33.27
C ASN A 741 3.96 -6.31 33.46
N ALA A 742 4.36 -5.95 34.68
CA ALA A 742 5.76 -5.70 35.03
C ALA A 742 6.70 -6.88 34.71
N ALA A 743 6.28 -8.11 34.99
CA ALA A 743 7.07 -9.31 34.69
C ALA A 743 7.38 -9.45 33.20
N THR A 744 6.43 -9.14 32.33
CA THR A 744 6.58 -9.17 30.87
C THR A 744 7.54 -8.09 30.39
N VAL A 745 7.40 -6.86 30.91
CA VAL A 745 8.28 -5.74 30.56
C VAL A 745 9.73 -6.04 30.96
N ASN A 746 9.94 -6.63 32.15
CA ASN A 746 11.26 -7.09 32.60
C ASN A 746 11.84 -8.19 31.70
N GLN A 747 11.01 -9.15 31.26
CA GLN A 747 11.45 -10.18 30.32
C GLN A 747 11.82 -9.59 28.95
N LEU A 748 11.07 -8.60 28.44
CA LEU A 748 11.38 -7.91 27.20
C LEU A 748 12.75 -7.21 27.26
N LEU A 749 13.02 -6.50 28.36
CA LEU A 749 14.31 -5.87 28.62
C LEU A 749 15.45 -6.91 28.57
N CYS A 750 15.34 -8.00 29.34
CA CYS A 750 16.42 -8.97 29.51
C CYS A 750 16.62 -9.88 28.30
N ARG A 751 15.54 -10.33 27.65
CA ARG A 751 15.60 -11.30 26.53
C ARG A 751 15.81 -10.64 25.17
N THR A 752 15.45 -9.36 25.02
CA THR A 752 15.48 -8.69 23.71
C THR A 752 16.48 -7.53 23.70
N LEU A 753 16.30 -6.52 24.55
CA LEU A 753 17.12 -5.31 24.49
C LEU A 753 18.57 -5.55 24.93
N VAL A 754 18.81 -6.31 26.00
CA VAL A 754 20.17 -6.61 26.47
C VAL A 754 21.02 -7.31 25.38
N PRO A 755 20.58 -8.43 24.75
CA PRO A 755 21.33 -9.05 23.67
C PRO A 755 21.54 -8.15 22.43
N MET A 756 20.54 -7.35 22.06
CA MET A 756 20.65 -6.42 20.93
C MET A 756 21.67 -5.30 21.19
N SER A 757 21.73 -4.79 22.42
CA SER A 757 22.71 -3.76 22.81
C SER A 757 24.15 -4.27 22.75
N ALA A 758 24.41 -5.50 23.20
CA ALA A 758 25.73 -6.12 23.18
C ALA A 758 26.27 -6.34 21.75
N SER A 759 25.38 -6.53 20.78
CA SER A 759 25.74 -6.77 19.37
C SER A 759 25.67 -5.51 18.50
N ALA A 760 25.19 -4.37 19.01
CA ALA A 760 24.89 -3.16 18.23
C ALA A 760 26.05 -2.59 17.39
N ALA A 761 27.31 -2.93 17.70
CA ALA A 761 28.49 -2.50 16.95
C ALA A 761 28.76 -3.32 15.66
N GLN A 762 28.23 -4.54 15.55
CA GLN A 762 28.54 -5.51 14.47
C GLN A 762 27.34 -5.81 13.56
N VAL A 763 26.24 -5.08 13.77
CA VAL A 763 24.89 -5.45 13.32
C VAL A 763 24.46 -4.61 12.11
N SER A 764 23.67 -5.22 11.22
CA SER A 764 23.22 -4.58 9.98
C SER A 764 22.32 -3.35 10.23
N GLN A 765 22.23 -2.41 9.29
CA GLN A 765 21.36 -1.23 9.45
C GLN A 765 19.87 -1.57 9.65
N LEU A 766 19.41 -2.70 9.09
CA LEU A 766 18.03 -3.18 9.28
C LEU A 766 17.79 -3.66 10.72
N GLU A 767 18.77 -4.32 11.32
CA GLU A 767 18.72 -4.75 12.72
C GLU A 767 18.90 -3.57 13.68
N LEU A 768 19.68 -2.54 13.32
CA LEU A 768 19.72 -1.27 14.06
C LEU A 768 18.35 -0.56 14.05
N ALA A 769 17.61 -0.64 12.94
CA ALA A 769 16.25 -0.11 12.86
C ALA A 769 15.26 -0.94 13.70
N LEU A 770 15.48 -2.26 13.82
CA LEU A 770 14.73 -3.11 14.75
C LEU A 770 15.03 -2.74 16.21
N PHE A 771 16.30 -2.49 16.53
CA PHE A 771 16.71 -2.04 17.86
C PHE A 771 16.07 -0.69 18.20
N GLU A 772 16.04 0.24 17.24
CA GLU A 772 15.32 1.51 17.36
C GLU A 772 13.84 1.30 17.67
N GLY A 773 13.18 0.34 17.01
CA GLY A 773 11.77 0.01 17.27
C GLY A 773 11.51 -0.42 18.72
N TYR A 774 12.33 -1.32 19.25
CA TYR A 774 12.21 -1.79 20.65
C TYR A 774 12.58 -0.72 21.68
N LEU A 775 13.58 0.11 21.40
CA LEU A 775 13.91 1.24 22.28
C LEU A 775 12.76 2.24 22.35
N ARG A 776 12.14 2.56 21.21
CA ARG A 776 10.99 3.48 21.16
C ARG A 776 9.77 2.94 21.90
N SER A 777 9.51 1.62 21.90
CA SER A 777 8.44 1.06 22.72
C SER A 777 8.73 1.24 24.22
N MET A 778 9.99 1.07 24.62
CA MET A 778 10.42 1.15 26.02
C MET A 778 10.74 2.56 26.51
N ALA A 779 10.75 3.56 25.64
CA ALA A 779 11.03 4.96 25.95
C ALA A 779 9.82 5.72 26.54
N THR A 780 9.05 5.05 27.42
CA THR A 780 7.87 5.62 28.08
C THR A 780 8.01 5.54 29.60
N ALA A 781 7.44 6.51 30.31
CA ALA A 781 7.48 6.54 31.77
C ALA A 781 6.78 5.33 32.41
N SER A 782 5.70 4.84 31.79
CA SER A 782 4.97 3.65 32.22
C SER A 782 5.82 2.38 32.07
N ALA A 783 6.50 2.19 30.95
CA ALA A 783 7.43 1.06 30.76
C ALA A 783 8.59 1.10 31.76
N ALA A 784 9.17 2.28 32.00
CA ALA A 784 10.21 2.46 33.00
C ALA A 784 9.69 2.20 34.43
N ASN A 785 8.44 2.57 34.74
CA ASN A 785 7.82 2.27 36.04
C ASN A 785 7.58 0.78 36.28
N ALA A 786 7.26 0.04 35.21
CA ALA A 786 7.06 -1.40 35.26
C ALA A 786 8.36 -2.20 35.52
N ILE A 787 9.52 -1.57 35.33
CA ILE A 787 10.82 -2.21 35.55
C ILE A 787 11.23 -2.15 37.01
N THR A 788 11.80 -3.26 37.50
CA THR A 788 12.36 -3.32 38.86
C THR A 788 13.62 -2.46 38.94
N ASP A 789 13.81 -1.81 40.08
CA ASP A 789 14.94 -0.90 40.27
C ASP A 789 16.29 -1.63 40.10
N GLU A 790 16.34 -2.91 40.46
CA GLU A 790 17.46 -3.83 40.27
C GLU A 790 17.88 -3.95 38.79
N LEU A 791 16.92 -4.29 37.91
CA LEU A 791 17.18 -4.44 36.48
C LEU A 791 17.48 -3.09 35.82
N MET A 792 16.88 -2.01 36.33
CA MET A 792 17.18 -0.66 35.85
C MET A 792 18.64 -0.27 36.17
N LEU A 793 19.10 -0.50 37.39
CA LEU A 793 20.50 -0.24 37.77
C LEU A 793 21.48 -1.12 36.99
N GLN A 794 21.11 -2.36 36.67
CA GLN A 794 21.99 -3.31 36.00
C GLN A 794 22.10 -3.09 34.48
N HIS A 795 20.99 -2.76 33.80
CA HIS A 795 20.93 -2.86 32.33
C HIS A 795 20.54 -1.56 31.62
N TRP A 796 19.95 -0.58 32.31
CA TRP A 796 19.38 0.60 31.64
C TRP A 796 20.43 1.43 30.91
N VAL A 797 21.55 1.70 31.57
CA VAL A 797 22.69 2.42 30.97
C VAL A 797 23.38 1.57 29.91
N ASP A 798 23.57 0.27 30.17
CA ASP A 798 24.22 -0.68 29.26
C ASP A 798 23.48 -0.81 27.92
N ILE A 799 22.15 -0.64 27.93
CA ILE A 799 21.33 -0.61 26.71
C ILE A 799 21.41 0.76 26.02
N ALA A 800 21.33 1.86 26.79
CA ALA A 800 21.26 3.22 26.24
C ALA A 800 22.57 3.68 25.58
N VAL A 801 23.71 3.41 26.21
CA VAL A 801 25.03 3.90 25.77
C VAL A 801 25.40 3.39 24.36
N PRO A 802 25.31 2.08 24.04
CA PRO A 802 25.60 1.59 22.70
C PRO A 802 24.66 2.15 21.63
N ALA A 803 23.40 2.45 21.97
CA ALA A 803 22.45 3.07 21.06
C ALA A 803 22.80 4.55 20.78
N ILE A 804 23.10 5.33 21.82
CA ILE A 804 23.44 6.77 21.73
C ILE A 804 24.75 6.99 21.00
N THR A 805 25.76 6.15 21.28
CA THR A 805 27.11 6.28 20.70
C THR A 805 27.26 5.65 19.32
N ASN A 806 26.18 5.04 18.78
CA ASN A 806 26.20 4.40 17.48
C ASN A 806 26.36 5.43 16.35
N ARG A 807 27.48 5.35 15.60
CA ARG A 807 27.78 6.30 14.53
C ARG A 807 26.99 6.07 13.24
N HIS A 808 26.30 4.94 13.12
CA HIS A 808 25.61 4.54 11.88
C HIS A 808 24.16 5.04 11.82
N SER A 809 23.55 5.42 12.94
CA SER A 809 22.15 5.85 12.97
C SER A 809 21.86 6.94 14.01
N VAL A 810 21.62 8.16 13.52
CA VAL A 810 21.14 9.29 14.35
C VAL A 810 19.75 9.01 14.96
N THR A 811 18.89 8.28 14.24
CA THR A 811 17.54 7.98 14.73
C THR A 811 17.57 6.98 15.87
N LEU A 812 18.50 6.01 15.84
CA LEU A 812 18.78 5.11 16.95
C LEU A 812 19.35 5.88 18.15
N ALA A 813 20.28 6.80 17.93
CA ALA A 813 20.84 7.62 19.01
C ALA A 813 19.78 8.45 19.74
N ASN A 814 18.86 9.06 18.99
CA ASN A 814 17.72 9.78 19.57
C ASN A 814 16.79 8.83 20.34
N ALA A 815 16.51 7.62 19.82
CA ALA A 815 15.71 6.63 20.54
C ALA A 815 16.38 6.13 21.83
N GLY A 816 17.71 5.95 21.82
CA GLY A 816 18.49 5.62 23.00
C GLY A 816 18.46 6.75 24.05
N HIS A 817 18.47 8.00 23.60
CA HIS A 817 18.30 9.16 24.49
C HIS A 817 16.91 9.21 25.11
N ASP A 818 15.87 9.01 24.32
CA ASP A 818 14.48 8.96 24.80
C ASP A 818 14.29 7.82 25.81
N PHE A 819 14.91 6.66 25.57
CA PHE A 819 14.93 5.52 26.49
C PHE A 819 15.64 5.85 27.81
N LEU A 820 16.83 6.47 27.76
CA LEU A 820 17.54 6.88 28.97
C LEU A 820 16.72 7.87 29.81
N ILE A 821 16.10 8.86 29.16
CA ILE A 821 15.25 9.86 29.81
C ILE A 821 13.96 9.25 30.38
N ALA A 822 13.47 8.14 29.84
CA ALA A 822 12.24 7.52 30.34
C ALA A 822 12.33 7.13 31.82
N ALA A 823 13.50 6.74 32.32
CA ALA A 823 13.73 6.54 33.76
C ALA A 823 13.53 7.83 34.57
N PHE A 824 14.07 8.96 34.09
CA PHE A 824 13.88 10.27 34.73
C PHE A 824 12.40 10.68 34.75
N ARG A 825 11.68 10.48 33.64
CA ARG A 825 10.26 10.81 33.51
C ARG A 825 9.34 9.90 34.33
N ALA A 826 9.83 8.73 34.72
CA ALA A 826 9.15 7.82 35.63
C ALA A 826 9.30 8.23 37.10
N GLU A 827 10.10 9.26 37.41
CA GLU A 827 10.32 9.81 38.75
C GLU A 827 10.88 8.77 39.75
N LYS A 828 11.50 7.71 39.24
CA LYS A 828 12.14 6.64 40.02
C LYS A 828 13.25 7.22 40.90
N TYR A 829 13.28 6.86 42.20
CA TYR A 829 14.28 7.38 43.14
C TYR A 829 15.74 7.04 42.76
N VAL A 830 15.97 5.96 41.99
CA VAL A 830 17.31 5.59 41.47
C VAL A 830 17.77 6.44 40.29
N SER A 831 16.87 7.19 39.65
CA SER A 831 17.14 8.02 38.47
C SER A 831 18.33 8.99 38.59
N PRO A 832 18.54 9.69 39.72
CA PRO A 832 19.68 10.61 39.87
C PRO A 832 21.03 9.91 39.64
N LEU A 833 21.15 8.60 39.91
CA LEU A 833 22.39 7.84 39.75
C LEU A 833 22.86 7.73 38.28
N PHE A 834 21.97 7.94 37.30
CA PHE A 834 22.34 7.92 35.88
C PHE A 834 22.80 9.29 35.36
N VAL A 835 22.64 10.36 36.15
CA VAL A 835 22.97 11.74 35.73
C VAL A 835 24.46 11.94 35.42
N PRO A 836 25.42 11.38 36.18
CA PRO A 836 26.83 11.46 35.81
C PRO A 836 27.12 10.89 34.41
N THR A 837 26.51 9.76 34.07
CA THR A 837 26.62 9.16 32.73
C THR A 837 25.93 10.02 31.67
N TYR A 838 24.76 10.57 31.99
CA TYR A 838 24.02 11.48 31.12
C TYR A 838 24.85 12.72 30.76
N VAL A 839 25.52 13.33 31.75
CA VAL A 839 26.45 14.44 31.55
C VAL A 839 27.65 14.01 30.69
N ALA A 840 28.30 12.90 31.03
CA ALA A 840 29.47 12.41 30.29
C ALA A 840 29.18 12.09 28.81
N LEU A 841 27.96 11.64 28.49
CA LEU A 841 27.53 11.35 27.12
C LEU A 841 27.23 12.61 26.30
N PHE A 842 26.46 13.54 26.86
CA PHE A 842 25.91 14.67 26.11
C PHE A 842 26.68 15.97 26.28
N ILE A 843 27.43 16.12 27.37
CA ILE A 843 28.16 17.33 27.74
C ILE A 843 29.63 16.95 27.98
N PRO A 844 30.39 16.62 26.91
CA PRO A 844 31.78 16.24 27.07
C PRO A 844 32.60 17.44 27.57
N THR A 845 33.08 17.36 28.80
CA THR A 845 34.08 18.27 29.34
C THR A 845 35.47 17.77 28.92
N ALA A 846 36.07 18.37 27.89
CA ALA A 846 37.45 18.11 27.52
C ALA A 846 38.27 19.39 27.73
N ASP A 847 39.41 19.27 28.40
CA ASP A 847 40.43 20.31 28.43
C ASP A 847 40.93 20.56 27.00
N VAL A 848 40.83 21.81 26.56
CA VAL A 848 41.45 22.30 25.34
C VAL A 848 42.87 22.72 25.70
N VAL A 849 43.84 21.83 25.54
CA VAL A 849 45.26 22.20 25.53
C VAL A 849 45.92 21.64 24.27
N ASP A 850 46.38 22.56 23.43
CA ASP A 850 47.35 22.45 22.35
C ASP A 850 47.29 21.22 21.42
N GLY A 851 46.48 21.36 20.35
CA GLY A 851 46.86 21.07 18.95
C GLY A 851 47.43 19.72 18.51
N SER A 852 47.82 18.77 19.36
CA SER A 852 48.54 17.57 18.89
C SER A 852 48.46 16.29 19.73
N SER A 853 47.91 16.27 20.95
CA SER A 853 47.68 14.98 21.65
C SER A 853 46.69 15.06 22.80
N VAL A 854 45.63 14.24 22.75
CA VAL A 854 44.54 14.19 23.74
C VAL A 854 44.94 13.39 24.98
N GLY A 855 45.00 14.05 26.14
CA GLY A 855 44.73 13.47 27.46
C GLY A 855 43.85 14.46 28.20
N GLN A 856 42.64 14.16 28.68
CA GLN A 856 42.02 12.90 29.09
C GLN A 856 40.79 12.63 28.21
N ARG A 857 40.77 11.48 27.52
CA ARG A 857 39.71 11.13 26.55
C ARG A 857 38.35 11.10 27.27
N SER A 858 37.36 11.84 26.78
CA SER A 858 35.96 11.45 26.99
C SER A 858 35.85 9.96 26.67
N ASN A 859 35.28 9.17 27.59
CA ASN A 859 35.11 7.72 27.39
C ASN A 859 34.19 7.39 26.21
N TYR A 860 33.50 8.40 25.65
CA TYR A 860 32.52 8.25 24.58
C TYR A 860 32.92 9.03 23.31
N PRO A 861 32.57 8.51 22.12
CA PRO A 861 32.81 9.20 20.86
C PRO A 861 31.98 10.49 20.74
N PRO A 862 32.45 11.52 20.00
CA PRO A 862 31.71 12.75 19.81
C PRO A 862 30.38 12.50 19.10
N LEU A 863 29.29 13.11 19.60
CA LEU A 863 27.95 12.95 19.07
C LEU A 863 27.66 13.94 17.91
N PRO A 864 26.84 13.55 16.92
CA PRO A 864 26.40 14.46 15.87
C PRO A 864 25.59 15.65 16.43
N VAL A 865 25.73 16.83 15.81
CA VAL A 865 25.00 18.06 16.19
C VAL A 865 23.48 17.83 16.28
N SER A 866 22.90 17.04 15.38
CA SER A 866 21.47 16.72 15.40
C SER A 866 21.02 15.95 16.64
N VAL A 867 21.91 15.14 17.24
CA VAL A 867 21.65 14.44 18.51
C VAL A 867 21.74 15.43 19.67
N ILE A 868 22.69 16.36 19.65
CA ILE A 868 22.81 17.43 20.66
C ILE A 868 21.61 18.39 20.61
N GLN A 869 21.10 18.71 19.42
CA GLN A 869 19.85 19.47 19.26
C GLN A 869 18.63 18.70 19.80
N HIS A 870 18.60 17.37 19.69
CA HIS A 870 17.58 16.54 20.34
C HIS A 870 17.73 16.61 21.87
N PHE A 871 18.95 16.49 22.37
CA PHE A 871 19.27 16.67 23.78
C PHE A 871 18.77 18.01 24.34
N ALA A 872 19.05 19.11 23.65
CA ALA A 872 18.65 20.45 24.06
C ALA A 872 17.13 20.58 24.24
N ARG A 873 16.34 19.88 23.41
CA ARG A 873 14.86 19.86 23.51
C ARG A 873 14.36 19.01 24.67
N MET A 874 15.08 17.95 25.00
CA MET A 874 14.65 16.94 25.98
C MET A 874 15.22 17.14 27.39
N VAL A 875 16.30 17.92 27.54
CA VAL A 875 16.98 18.15 28.83
C VAL A 875 16.04 18.69 29.91
N ARG A 876 15.06 19.54 29.54
CA ARG A 876 14.02 20.00 30.46
C ARG A 876 13.20 18.85 31.02
N ALA A 877 12.74 17.94 30.16
CA ALA A 877 11.92 16.81 30.59
C ALA A 877 12.71 15.86 31.51
N ALA A 878 14.02 15.70 31.25
CA ALA A 878 14.93 14.97 32.13
C ALA A 878 15.06 15.62 33.50
N CYS A 879 15.47 16.90 33.55
CA CYS A 879 15.67 17.63 34.81
C CYS A 879 14.38 17.75 35.63
N HIS A 880 13.24 17.96 34.96
CA HIS A 880 11.94 18.02 35.62
C HIS A 880 11.55 16.71 36.33
N GLY A 881 11.82 15.57 35.70
CA GLY A 881 11.59 14.27 36.32
C GLY A 881 12.55 13.99 37.47
N ILE A 882 13.82 14.39 37.32
CA ILE A 882 14.83 14.28 38.39
C ILE A 882 14.41 15.10 39.62
N GLU A 883 13.97 16.36 39.46
CA GLU A 883 13.53 17.23 40.56
C GLU A 883 12.41 16.61 41.42
N ARG A 884 11.61 15.70 40.85
CA ARG A 884 10.48 15.05 41.52
C ARG A 884 10.80 13.68 42.11
N CYS A 885 12.02 13.17 41.92
CA CYS A 885 12.43 11.91 42.53
C CYS A 885 12.40 12.00 44.06
N ASP A 886 11.97 10.90 44.71
CA ASP A 886 11.94 10.81 46.17
C ASP A 886 13.36 10.78 46.76
N SER A 887 13.79 11.95 47.26
CA SER A 887 15.09 12.11 47.93
C SER A 887 15.26 11.26 49.19
N THR A 888 14.17 10.91 49.88
CA THR A 888 14.22 10.12 51.11
C THR A 888 14.39 8.63 50.84
N ALA A 889 13.75 8.11 49.79
CA ALA A 889 13.95 6.74 49.33
C ALA A 889 15.39 6.51 48.82
N LEU A 890 15.94 7.50 48.09
CA LEU A 890 17.34 7.45 47.65
C LEU A 890 18.31 7.49 48.85
N ALA A 891 18.05 8.29 49.87
CA ALA A 891 18.89 8.34 51.07
C ALA A 891 18.87 7.00 51.84
N ARG A 892 17.70 6.38 52.01
CA ARG A 892 17.54 5.06 52.65
C ARG A 892 18.34 3.97 51.95
N LEU A 893 18.43 4.01 50.61
CA LEU A 893 19.26 3.09 49.82
C LEU A 893 20.73 3.10 50.27
N PHE A 894 21.26 4.26 50.65
CA PHE A 894 22.64 4.43 51.11
C PHE A 894 22.83 4.17 52.62
N GLU A 895 21.78 4.35 53.41
CA GLU A 895 21.77 4.09 54.86
C GLU A 895 21.71 2.58 55.17
N GLU A 896 20.87 1.81 54.46
CA GLU A 896 20.76 0.34 54.62
C GLU A 896 22.09 -0.40 54.31
N ASP A 897 22.95 0.16 53.46
CA ASP A 897 24.29 -0.36 53.14
C ASP A 897 25.32 -0.05 54.26
N SER A 898 25.11 1.05 55.01
CA SER A 898 26.03 1.47 56.08
C SER A 898 25.87 0.67 57.38
N ASP A 899 24.65 0.24 57.71
CA ASP A 899 24.37 -0.57 58.91
C ASP A 899 24.75 -2.06 58.72
N ARG A 900 24.65 -2.58 57.49
CA ARG A 900 25.04 -3.98 57.17
C ARG A 900 26.56 -4.21 57.20
N GLY A 901 27.37 -3.15 57.10
CA GLY A 901 28.82 -3.22 57.27
C GLY A 901 29.28 -3.60 58.69
N ARG A 902 28.39 -3.55 59.70
CA ARG A 902 28.69 -3.98 61.08
C ARG A 902 28.18 -5.38 61.43
N ASP A 903 27.12 -5.88 60.78
CA ASP A 903 26.49 -7.17 61.09
C ASP A 903 26.56 -8.15 59.90
N ALA A 904 27.75 -8.69 59.64
CA ALA A 904 28.04 -9.57 58.50
C ALA A 904 27.49 -11.02 58.60
N THR A 905 26.51 -11.32 59.46
CA THR A 905 26.08 -12.71 59.74
C THR A 905 24.61 -13.04 59.48
N ARG A 906 23.80 -12.16 58.87
CA ARG A 906 22.41 -12.52 58.49
C ARG A 906 22.22 -12.56 56.98
N ALA A 907 22.40 -13.77 56.42
CA ALA A 907 22.02 -14.10 55.06
C ALA A 907 20.48 -14.10 54.93
N GLY A 908 19.94 -13.05 54.30
CA GLY A 908 18.53 -12.94 53.96
C GLY A 908 18.32 -11.83 52.95
N SER A 909 18.14 -12.21 51.68
CA SER A 909 17.83 -11.36 50.53
C SER A 909 18.74 -10.14 50.35
N GLU A 910 19.85 -10.33 49.62
CA GLU A 910 20.64 -9.22 49.08
C GLU A 910 19.74 -8.36 48.17
N SER A 911 19.52 -7.10 48.56
CA SER A 911 18.94 -6.10 47.65
C SER A 911 19.94 -5.89 46.51
N ALA A 912 19.51 -5.95 45.24
CA ALA A 912 20.46 -5.80 44.13
C ALA A 912 21.12 -4.41 44.08
N ALA A 913 20.52 -3.40 44.72
CA ALA A 913 21.16 -2.12 44.94
C ALA A 913 22.38 -2.23 45.87
N ALA A 914 22.30 -3.05 46.94
CA ALA A 914 23.45 -3.36 47.80
C ALA A 914 24.54 -4.12 47.03
N ALA A 915 24.16 -5.06 46.16
CA ALA A 915 25.10 -5.78 45.28
C ALA A 915 25.77 -4.86 44.23
N TYR A 916 25.06 -3.87 43.69
CA TYR A 916 25.61 -2.85 42.80
C TYR A 916 26.55 -1.90 43.56
N MET A 917 26.13 -1.43 44.73
CA MET A 917 26.93 -0.55 45.60
C MET A 917 28.21 -1.24 46.10
N ALA A 918 28.16 -2.54 46.36
CA ALA A 918 29.32 -3.34 46.74
C ALA A 918 30.40 -3.42 45.63
N LYS A 919 30.02 -3.29 44.35
CA LYS A 919 30.95 -3.27 43.21
C LYS A 919 31.65 -1.91 43.04
N LEU A 920 31.20 -0.86 43.72
CA LEU A 920 31.76 0.48 43.60
C LEU A 920 32.92 0.70 44.58
N SER A 921 33.93 1.45 44.14
CA SER A 921 35.04 1.85 45.01
C SER A 921 34.55 2.73 46.17
N PRO A 922 35.25 2.74 47.33
CA PRO A 922 34.87 3.55 48.48
C PRO A 922 34.69 5.04 48.16
N SER A 923 35.54 5.58 47.29
CA SER A 923 35.47 6.98 46.83
C SER A 923 34.26 7.26 45.94
N GLN A 924 33.85 6.30 45.10
CA GLN A 924 32.65 6.42 44.28
C GLN A 924 31.38 6.36 45.12
N ARG A 925 31.34 5.48 46.13
CA ARG A 925 30.20 5.40 47.07
C ARG A 925 30.02 6.71 47.84
N GLU A 926 31.10 7.30 48.32
CA GLU A 926 31.07 8.57 49.04
C GLU A 926 30.65 9.75 48.14
N ALA A 927 31.03 9.73 46.85
CA ALA A 927 30.57 10.72 45.89
C ALA A 927 29.07 10.56 45.58
N LEU A 928 28.56 9.33 45.46
CA LEU A 928 27.14 9.05 45.20
C LEU A 928 26.23 9.36 46.40
N ARG A 929 26.72 9.24 47.64
CA ARG A 929 25.98 9.65 48.85
C ARG A 929 25.61 11.14 48.86
N LYS A 930 26.41 11.98 48.20
CA LYS A 930 26.17 13.43 48.09
C LYS A 930 25.18 13.79 46.99
N LEU A 931 24.73 12.80 46.22
CA LEU A 931 23.88 12.99 45.06
C LEU A 931 22.40 13.08 45.48
N THR A 932 21.93 14.30 45.67
CA THR A 932 20.49 14.58 45.79
C THR A 932 19.88 14.88 44.42
N PRO A 933 18.55 14.75 44.25
CA PRO A 933 17.85 15.21 43.05
C PRO A 933 18.24 16.61 42.59
N THR A 934 18.27 17.57 43.53
CA THR A 934 18.68 18.96 43.26
C THR A 934 20.14 19.06 42.84
N ASN A 935 21.06 18.37 43.54
CA ASN A 935 22.49 18.39 43.19
C ASN A 935 22.76 17.76 41.81
N ALA A 936 22.00 16.72 41.45
CA ALA A 936 22.10 16.08 40.16
C ALA A 936 21.69 17.04 39.02
N VAL A 937 20.61 17.81 39.19
CA VAL A 937 20.23 18.85 38.21
C VAL A 937 21.26 19.98 38.16
N LEU A 938 21.79 20.42 39.32
CA LEU A 938 22.86 21.43 39.37
C LEU A 938 24.15 20.97 38.67
N LEU A 939 24.45 19.66 38.68
CA LEU A 939 25.55 19.08 37.91
C LEU A 939 25.32 19.25 36.40
N VAL A 940 24.10 19.01 35.91
CA VAL A 940 23.75 19.24 34.49
C VAL A 940 23.93 20.72 34.13
N VAL A 941 23.40 21.63 34.95
CA VAL A 941 23.50 23.08 34.71
C VAL A 941 24.96 23.54 34.68
N SER A 942 25.76 23.13 35.66
CA SER A 942 27.16 23.53 35.76
C SER A 942 27.98 22.98 34.61
N SER A 943 27.77 21.70 34.24
CA SER A 943 28.46 21.11 33.09
C SER A 943 28.10 21.79 31.77
N LEU A 944 26.83 22.18 31.58
CA LEU A 944 26.41 22.95 30.41
C LEU A 944 27.10 24.32 30.33
N PHE A 945 27.17 25.02 31.46
CA PHE A 945 27.87 26.30 31.55
C PHE A 945 29.37 26.15 31.22
N ASP A 946 30.04 25.16 31.82
CA ASP A 946 31.46 24.90 31.58
C ASP A 946 31.72 24.56 30.11
N CYS A 947 30.88 23.70 29.51
CA CYS A 947 30.94 23.36 28.09
C CYS A 947 30.74 24.58 27.17
N LEU A 948 29.80 25.46 27.49
CA LEU A 948 29.56 26.70 26.73
C LEU A 948 30.76 27.64 26.81
N CYS A 949 31.37 27.79 27.99
CA CYS A 949 32.58 28.59 28.17
C CYS A 949 33.75 28.01 27.36
N LEU A 950 33.92 26.69 27.37
CA LEU A 950 34.95 26.00 26.58
C LEU A 950 34.73 26.18 25.07
N LEU A 951 33.50 26.00 24.57
CA LEU A 951 33.15 26.19 23.16
C LEU A 951 33.35 27.64 22.69
N TRP A 952 33.13 28.61 23.56
CA TRP A 952 33.36 30.02 23.26
C TRP A 952 34.85 30.39 23.24
N ASN A 953 35.64 29.82 24.16
CA ASN A 953 37.08 30.12 24.25
C ASN A 953 37.93 29.37 23.20
N SER A 954 37.38 28.33 22.56
CA SER A 954 38.09 27.46 21.61
C SER A 954 37.93 27.82 20.13
N THR A 955 37.37 28.99 19.81
CA THR A 955 37.10 29.45 18.44
C THR A 955 38.04 30.57 17.93
N PRO A 956 39.34 30.30 17.66
CA PRO A 956 40.12 31.15 16.77
C PRO A 956 39.76 30.80 15.32
N GLY A 957 38.63 31.32 14.83
CA GLY A 957 38.14 31.12 13.45
C GLY A 957 36.73 30.52 13.40
N TYR A 958 35.90 31.07 12.52
CA TYR A 958 34.49 30.71 12.31
C TYR A 958 34.31 29.24 11.85
N VAL A 959 34.32 28.28 12.77
CA VAL A 959 33.97 26.87 12.48
C VAL A 959 32.48 26.66 12.72
N LYS A 960 31.70 26.55 11.64
CA LYS A 960 30.23 26.37 11.66
C LYS A 960 29.74 25.30 12.66
N VAL A 961 30.47 24.21 12.81
CA VAL A 961 30.12 23.10 13.73
C VAL A 961 30.17 23.52 15.20
N ALA A 962 31.17 24.32 15.61
CA ALA A 962 31.29 24.81 16.98
C ALA A 962 30.17 25.80 17.32
N GLN A 963 29.78 26.65 16.35
CA GLN A 963 28.63 27.54 16.47
C GLN A 963 27.33 26.76 16.63
N ASP A 964 27.09 25.75 15.79
CA ASP A 964 25.88 24.93 15.86
C ASP A 964 25.77 24.17 17.19
N LEU A 965 26.90 23.71 17.75
CA LEU A 965 26.98 23.10 19.08
C LEU A 965 26.71 24.11 20.20
N PHE A 966 27.34 25.30 20.15
CA PHE A 966 27.11 26.36 21.12
C PHE A 966 25.63 26.75 21.19
N VAL A 967 24.99 26.97 20.03
CA VAL A 967 23.56 27.29 19.96
C VAL A 967 22.70 26.18 20.56
N ALA A 968 23.03 24.90 20.30
CA ALA A 968 22.30 23.77 20.84
C ALA A 968 22.43 23.67 22.38
N TYR A 969 23.64 23.79 22.93
CA TYR A 969 23.85 23.75 24.39
C TYR A 969 23.25 24.96 25.10
N PHE A 970 23.35 26.15 24.51
CA PHE A 970 22.74 27.36 25.03
C PHE A 970 21.22 27.24 25.05
N SER A 971 20.62 26.69 23.98
CA SER A 971 19.20 26.35 23.97
C SER A 971 18.81 25.38 25.08
N GLY A 972 19.64 24.36 25.32
CA GLY A 972 19.48 23.43 26.44
C GLY A 972 19.48 24.14 27.80
N LEU A 973 20.43 25.04 28.03
CA LEU A 973 20.54 25.84 29.26
C LEU A 973 19.31 26.74 29.46
N CYS A 974 18.86 27.44 28.43
CA CYS A 974 17.65 28.28 28.50
C CYS A 974 16.39 27.46 28.82
N ASN A 975 16.26 26.24 28.26
CA ASN A 975 15.12 25.38 28.54
C ASN A 975 15.01 24.98 30.02
N LEU A 976 16.10 25.08 30.80
CA LEU A 976 16.12 24.86 32.25
C LEU A 976 15.61 26.05 33.08
N LEU A 977 15.33 27.22 32.47
CA LEU A 977 14.58 28.30 33.14
C LEU A 977 13.15 27.90 33.53
N GLN A 978 12.68 26.75 33.02
CA GLN A 978 11.37 26.18 33.31
C GLN A 978 11.42 25.08 34.38
N CYS A 979 12.55 24.92 35.07
CA CYS A 979 12.70 24.08 36.26
C CYS A 979 11.90 24.62 37.45
N SER A 980 11.61 23.75 38.41
CA SER A 980 10.76 24.08 39.57
C SER A 980 11.56 24.43 40.82
N SER A 981 12.80 23.96 40.94
CA SER A 981 13.65 24.17 42.10
C SER A 981 14.29 25.56 42.09
N THR A 982 14.03 26.37 43.12
CA THR A 982 14.64 27.70 43.32
C THR A 982 16.18 27.72 43.20
N PRO A 983 16.95 26.82 43.86
CA PRO A 983 18.41 26.82 43.71
C PRO A 983 18.86 26.47 42.28
N VAL A 984 18.13 25.62 41.56
CA VAL A 984 18.40 25.32 40.15
C VAL A 984 18.16 26.56 39.29
N LEU A 985 17.01 27.21 39.45
CA LEU A 985 16.66 28.42 38.70
C LEU A 985 17.67 29.55 38.94
N GLN A 986 18.08 29.79 40.18
CA GLN A 986 19.10 30.79 40.51
C GLN A 986 20.43 30.49 39.80
N ARG A 987 20.86 29.22 39.78
CA ARG A 987 22.08 28.82 39.08
C ARG A 987 21.96 28.97 37.56
N VAL A 988 20.81 28.62 36.97
CA VAL A 988 20.55 28.79 35.53
C VAL A 988 20.57 30.28 35.16
N CYS A 989 19.86 31.12 35.90
CA CYS A 989 19.86 32.58 35.71
C CYS A 989 21.28 33.15 35.80
N ALA A 990 22.05 32.77 36.84
CA ALA A 990 23.44 33.20 36.99
C ALA A 990 24.33 32.73 35.83
N SER A 991 24.11 31.51 35.32
CA SER A 991 24.90 30.95 34.21
C SER A 991 24.59 31.67 32.88
N ILE A 992 23.32 31.96 32.60
CA ILE A 992 22.92 32.74 31.41
C ILE A 992 23.42 34.18 31.52
N GLU A 993 23.29 34.79 32.70
CA GLU A 993 23.78 36.16 32.94
C GLU A 993 25.30 36.26 32.77
N ALA A 994 26.08 35.32 33.31
CA ALA A 994 27.53 35.27 33.10
C ALA A 994 27.89 35.08 31.61
N LEU A 995 27.19 34.20 30.89
CA LEU A 995 27.44 34.01 29.46
C LEU A 995 27.14 35.28 28.65
N GLU A 996 25.99 35.91 28.87
CA GLU A 996 25.57 37.09 28.12
C GLU A 996 26.36 38.35 28.49
N VAL A 997 26.65 38.58 29.76
CA VAL A 997 27.27 39.82 30.26
C VAL A 997 28.78 39.76 30.22
N GLU A 998 29.39 38.61 30.55
CA GLU A 998 30.84 38.47 30.70
C GLU A 998 31.50 37.84 29.47
N HIS A 999 30.99 36.69 29.00
CA HIS A 999 31.64 35.93 27.93
C HIS A 999 31.32 36.46 26.52
N LEU A 1000 30.07 36.82 26.24
CA LEU A 1000 29.63 37.33 24.94
C LEU A 1000 29.86 38.85 24.77
N CYS A 1001 30.55 39.48 25.72
CA CYS A 1001 30.83 40.92 25.70
C CYS A 1001 31.52 41.34 24.39
N GLY A 1002 30.98 42.35 23.70
CA GLY A 1002 31.49 42.84 22.42
C GLY A 1002 30.91 42.17 21.18
N SER A 1003 30.06 41.14 21.32
CA SER A 1003 29.34 40.48 20.22
C SER A 1003 27.85 40.88 20.17
N GLY A 1004 27.58 42.19 20.09
CA GLY A 1004 26.23 42.77 20.25
C GLY A 1004 25.14 42.14 19.35
N SER A 1005 25.47 41.77 18.11
CA SER A 1005 24.51 41.10 17.21
C SER A 1005 24.13 39.68 17.66
N VAL A 1006 25.06 38.94 18.28
CA VAL A 1006 24.85 37.58 18.79
C VAL A 1006 24.07 37.63 20.10
N GLN A 1007 24.46 38.53 21.02
CA GLN A 1007 23.72 38.79 22.27
C GLN A 1007 22.26 39.16 21.99
N LEU A 1008 21.99 40.03 21.00
CA LEU A 1008 20.62 40.37 20.60
C LEU A 1008 19.81 39.18 20.07
N GLN A 1009 20.44 38.24 19.38
CA GLN A 1009 19.77 37.03 18.90
C GLN A 1009 19.45 36.07 20.05
N PHE A 1010 20.38 35.88 20.98
CA PHE A 1010 20.17 35.03 22.15
C PHE A 1010 19.18 35.63 23.15
N LEU A 1011 19.22 36.95 23.39
CA LEU A 1011 18.22 37.64 24.19
C LEU A 1011 16.80 37.48 23.66
N LYS A 1012 16.60 37.49 22.33
CA LYS A 1012 15.28 37.18 21.72
C LYS A 1012 14.84 35.75 22.03
N TYR A 1013 15.77 34.81 21.98
CA TYR A 1013 15.48 33.42 22.31
C TYR A 1013 15.17 33.25 23.80
N VAL A 1014 15.98 33.81 24.70
CA VAL A 1014 15.74 33.82 26.16
C VAL A 1014 14.38 34.44 26.46
N ASN A 1015 14.04 35.59 25.85
CA ASN A 1015 12.72 36.22 26.00
C ASN A 1015 11.59 35.25 25.66
N SER A 1016 11.69 34.56 24.52
CA SER A 1016 10.66 33.57 24.10
C SER A 1016 10.49 32.42 25.10
N VAL A 1017 11.56 31.99 25.76
CA VAL A 1017 11.52 30.93 26.76
C VAL A 1017 10.95 31.46 28.08
N VAL A 1018 11.32 32.68 28.49
CA VAL A 1018 10.79 33.36 29.68
C VAL A 1018 9.28 33.60 29.55
N ASP A 1019 8.79 33.99 28.37
CA ASP A 1019 7.36 34.15 28.09
C ASP A 1019 6.59 32.84 28.29
N ALA A 1020 7.22 31.71 27.94
CA ALA A 1020 6.68 30.36 28.08
C ALA A 1020 6.77 29.78 29.51
N VAL A 1021 7.50 30.43 30.44
CA VAL A 1021 7.53 30.01 31.85
C VAL A 1021 6.14 30.14 32.48
N GLN A 1022 5.75 29.12 33.24
CA GLN A 1022 4.51 29.05 34.00
C GLN A 1022 4.81 28.72 35.47
N GLY A 1023 3.94 29.15 36.38
CA GLY A 1023 4.07 28.88 37.81
C GLY A 1023 4.66 30.02 38.64
N PRO A 1024 4.93 29.79 39.94
CA PRO A 1024 5.24 30.84 40.91
C PRO A 1024 6.59 31.53 40.67
N SER A 1025 7.52 30.89 39.94
CA SER A 1025 8.83 31.44 39.60
C SER A 1025 8.80 32.46 38.43
N LYS A 1026 7.68 32.59 37.70
CA LYS A 1026 7.58 33.43 36.50
C LYS A 1026 7.95 34.89 36.76
N VAL A 1027 7.43 35.48 37.84
CA VAL A 1027 7.65 36.91 38.17
C VAL A 1027 9.14 37.17 38.42
N GLY A 1028 9.78 36.33 39.25
CA GLY A 1028 11.21 36.48 39.55
C GLY A 1028 12.11 36.32 38.33
N ILE A 1029 11.77 35.39 37.43
CA ILE A 1029 12.54 35.18 36.18
C ILE A 1029 12.32 36.35 35.21
N ALA A 1030 11.10 36.87 35.07
CA ALA A 1030 10.82 38.02 34.21
C ALA A 1030 11.55 39.28 34.69
N GLU A 1031 11.54 39.54 36.01
CA GLU A 1031 12.28 40.66 36.60
C GLU A 1031 13.80 40.52 36.42
N TRP A 1032 14.33 39.32 36.60
CA TRP A 1032 15.74 39.01 36.32
C TRP A 1032 16.08 39.29 34.85
N PHE A 1033 15.26 38.79 33.91
CA PHE A 1033 15.49 38.97 32.48
C PHE A 1033 15.46 40.45 32.09
N LEU A 1034 14.52 41.24 32.59
CA LEU A 1034 14.46 42.69 32.33
C LEU A 1034 15.70 43.41 32.87
N LYS A 1035 16.18 43.05 34.06
CA LYS A 1035 17.42 43.61 34.65
C LYS A 1035 18.65 43.24 33.81
N MET A 1036 18.75 41.99 33.35
CA MET A 1036 19.84 41.52 32.50
C MET A 1036 19.83 42.20 31.13
N ASN A 1037 18.67 42.25 30.45
CA ASN A 1037 18.50 42.90 29.16
C ASN A 1037 18.88 44.39 29.22
N LYS A 1038 18.44 45.10 30.26
CA LYS A 1038 18.82 46.50 30.50
C LYS A 1038 20.34 46.66 30.61
N ARG A 1039 21.04 45.80 31.36
CA ARG A 1039 22.50 45.86 31.50
C ARG A 1039 23.21 45.63 30.16
N ILE A 1040 22.75 44.67 29.37
CA ILE A 1040 23.35 44.35 28.05
C ILE A 1040 23.12 45.49 27.05
N GLN A 1041 21.94 46.12 27.07
CA GLN A 1041 21.66 47.31 26.27
C GLN A 1041 22.56 48.50 26.66
N GLU A 1042 22.71 48.75 27.96
CA GLU A 1042 23.61 49.79 28.47
C GLU A 1042 25.08 49.54 28.11
N GLN A 1043 25.52 48.27 28.10
CA GLN A 1043 26.87 47.86 27.71
C GLN A 1043 27.14 48.02 26.20
N ASN A 1044 26.18 47.65 25.34
CA ASN A 1044 26.37 47.68 23.89
C ASN A 1044 26.12 49.05 23.24
N TYR A 1045 25.23 49.87 23.80
CA TYR A 1045 24.80 51.13 23.17
C TYR A 1045 25.05 52.37 24.04
N GLY A 1046 25.57 52.21 25.26
CA GLY A 1046 25.81 53.29 26.21
C GLY A 1046 24.53 53.81 26.89
N LYS A 1047 24.68 54.48 28.04
CA LYS A 1047 23.58 54.97 28.91
C LYS A 1047 22.58 55.95 28.27
N HIS A 1048 22.81 56.39 27.03
CA HIS A 1048 22.02 57.44 26.34
C HIS A 1048 21.56 57.08 24.92
N SER A 1049 21.65 55.81 24.49
CA SER A 1049 21.05 55.39 23.22
C SER A 1049 19.52 55.42 23.30
N LYS A 1050 18.87 56.00 22.30
CA LYS A 1050 17.39 56.07 22.14
C LYS A 1050 16.80 54.89 21.34
N LEU A 1051 17.61 53.88 21.04
CA LEU A 1051 17.18 52.61 20.41
C LEU A 1051 16.73 51.60 21.46
#